data_AF-A0A1J5E3H7-F1
#
_entry.id   AF-A0A1J5E3H7-F1
#
_cell.length_a   1.000
_cell.length_b   1.000
_cell.length_c   1.000
_cell.angle_alpha   90.00
_cell.angle_beta   90.00
_cell.angle_gamma   90.00
#
_symmetry.space_group_name_H-M   'P 1'
#
loop_
_entity.id
_entity.type
_entity.pdbx_description
1 polymer ?
#
loop_
_entity_poly.entity_id
_entity_poly.type
_entity_poly.pdbx_seq_one_letter_code
_entity_poly.pdbx_strand_id
1 'polypeptide(L)'
;MAARLNDRHLDLSATGPLPCTFSLDGKPVEALVLSLSTKVLTLQFGAEHGTTLALGQALDDTIIVAGDNQPVVLPCLRVELFAAEDERIRVRLAACGEATEAALWLAIEHTTTVLPASFLVDADATQVHTGVGAIPARGKYTEEARLERLKFIREHSGEALPSLEHTTLLARRLTGNIENLVASVEIPVGLAGPLLFRGEHARGVVYAPLATTEGTLVASATRGARAVTRSGGVTTRVLNQRMMRVPLFVLTSLQGAILFANWIRDHVDAIRAQVGNVSQRANLYSVEPHVLGSQVHVTFLYETGDAAGQNMTTTCTWHACQWLMGQMKYFDEIVFENFVIEANMSGDKKVNYMSFLNGRGTRVIAEAFLSRESIEEVLKVTPEQLLKTNLGFMTGSFQVGMIGYNINVANVIAAIFAATGQDIGCVHESSLGQLHLEMVGDGVQASMLLPCLVVGTVGGGTHLSRQRDLLNIMGCSGEGKASRFAEIIAGFALALDLSTLSAIASGQFAHSHERLGRNRPINWFRQEDLSPEFFEPGVRLALDDERVRVESATPIEGVELGSSIITELTARKVRKLVGHFPMRLQLRGRNDKKLGSDKKLGSNDAMRRDAGSLRATLGPGSERNLLDVIVKVKPIDGEVILMTNSLASMCGRQLAEAYSKYKDQTDFVACHSRELALYRQQDPRFTQHAPKVYGVFEDDSREAYVLVLERLQNMVLMDTADDVRGWGREHLEAAIRGIAQVHAIWYDREGELRAQPWIGAPQTAARMAEMSELWEALGLHARSEFPEWISRADLVAYRELIANIPDWWGRLEQHPKTLIHNDFNPRNICLRPTDDGLTLCAYDWELATVHLPQHDLAELLAFTLAKDVDKDTVDHYVELHRRELARAVGRSIDPEQWRAGYNLSVRDLVINRFGLYIMAHTFRHYGFMRRAVWTVRRLLAIETGFE
;
A
#
# COMPACT_ATOMS: atom_id res chain seq x y z
N MET A 1 -17.45 -16.75 22.59
CA MET A 1 -18.27 -16.14 21.52
C MET A 1 -18.28 -14.63 21.75
N ALA A 2 -17.15 -13.97 21.44
CA ALA A 2 -16.95 -12.55 21.68
C ALA A 2 -17.54 -11.74 20.51
N ALA A 3 -18.83 -11.46 20.60
CA ALA A 3 -19.44 -10.40 19.80
C ALA A 3 -18.88 -9.07 20.33
N ARG A 4 -18.44 -8.19 19.43
CA ARG A 4 -18.06 -6.81 19.79
C ARG A 4 -19.25 -6.17 20.52
N LEU A 5 -19.06 -5.91 21.80
CA LEU A 5 -20.00 -5.21 22.67
C LEU A 5 -20.03 -3.74 22.22
N ASN A 6 -21.07 -3.31 21.53
CA ASN A 6 -21.33 -1.88 21.36
C ASN A 6 -21.65 -1.29 22.75
N ASP A 7 -20.93 -0.23 23.15
CA ASP A 7 -21.10 0.46 24.44
C ASP A 7 -22.53 1.05 24.53
N ARG A 8 -23.45 0.37 25.22
CA ARG A 8 -24.79 0.92 25.53
C ARG A 8 -24.61 2.05 26.55
N HIS A 9 -25.09 3.25 26.24
CA HIS A 9 -25.10 4.40 27.15
C HIS A 9 -26.55 4.86 27.41
N LEU A 10 -26.86 5.16 28.67
CA LEU A 10 -28.18 5.62 29.11
C LEU A 10 -28.01 6.96 29.83
N ASP A 11 -28.62 8.03 29.31
CA ASP A 11 -28.65 9.35 29.95
C ASP A 11 -30.00 9.56 30.64
N LEU A 12 -29.97 9.76 31.95
CA LEU A 12 -31.13 9.87 32.84
C LEU A 12 -31.34 11.30 33.37
N SER A 13 -30.46 12.24 32.99
CA SER A 13 -30.45 13.61 33.54
C SER A 13 -31.73 14.40 33.25
N ALA A 14 -32.41 14.12 32.13
CA ALA A 14 -33.62 14.82 31.69
C ALA A 14 -34.94 14.09 31.99
N THR A 15 -34.89 12.81 32.39
CA THR A 15 -36.07 11.91 32.41
C THR A 15 -36.43 11.39 33.80
N GLY A 16 -35.64 11.74 34.81
CA GLY A 16 -35.79 11.27 36.19
C GLY A 16 -34.59 10.40 36.59
N PRO A 17 -33.64 10.93 37.39
CA PRO A 17 -32.47 10.15 37.79
C PRO A 17 -32.83 9.02 38.75
N LEU A 18 -32.12 7.89 38.65
CA LEU A 18 -32.37 6.74 39.53
C LEU A 18 -31.72 6.94 40.90
N PRO A 19 -32.40 6.55 41.99
CA PRO A 19 -31.77 6.53 43.30
C PRO A 19 -30.67 5.46 43.34
N CYS A 20 -29.52 5.83 43.87
CA CYS A 20 -28.46 4.91 44.22
C CYS A 20 -27.89 5.27 45.59
N THR A 21 -27.32 4.27 46.26
CA THR A 21 -26.58 4.46 47.51
C THR A 21 -25.18 3.90 47.36
N PHE A 22 -24.19 4.59 47.91
CA PHE A 22 -22.83 4.07 47.96
C PHE A 22 -22.18 4.43 49.30
N SER A 23 -21.09 3.73 49.65
CA SER A 23 -20.33 4.03 50.85
C SER A 23 -19.21 5.02 50.51
N LEU A 24 -19.15 6.13 51.23
CA LEU A 24 -18.03 7.06 51.19
C LEU A 24 -17.50 7.23 52.62
N ASP A 25 -16.22 6.92 52.82
CA ASP A 25 -15.57 6.93 54.13
C ASP A 25 -16.34 6.15 55.23
N GLY A 26 -16.98 5.04 54.82
CA GLY A 26 -17.76 4.17 55.71
C GLY A 26 -19.16 4.69 56.06
N LYS A 27 -19.61 5.78 55.43
CA LYS A 27 -20.97 6.32 55.59
C LYS A 27 -21.79 6.11 54.31
N PRO A 28 -23.07 5.72 54.42
CA PRO A 28 -23.95 5.65 53.26
C PRO A 28 -24.26 7.05 52.75
N VAL A 29 -24.10 7.26 51.45
CA VAL A 29 -24.45 8.49 50.74
C VAL A 29 -25.55 8.18 49.74
N GLU A 30 -26.64 8.94 49.81
CA GLU A 30 -27.70 8.89 48.80
C GLU A 30 -27.33 9.75 47.59
N ALA A 31 -27.48 9.18 46.40
CA ALA A 31 -27.11 9.80 45.16
C ALA A 31 -28.11 9.48 44.04
N LEU A 32 -27.98 10.25 42.97
CA LEU A 32 -28.82 10.19 41.80
C LEU A 32 -27.97 9.82 40.58
N VAL A 33 -28.32 8.72 39.92
CA VAL A 33 -27.65 8.30 38.68
C VAL A 33 -28.10 9.21 37.55
N LEU A 34 -27.15 9.96 36.98
CA LEU A 34 -27.39 10.84 35.85
C LEU A 34 -27.15 10.15 34.52
N SER A 35 -26.16 9.26 34.43
CA SER A 35 -25.96 8.42 33.25
C SER A 35 -25.22 7.13 33.61
N LEU A 36 -25.41 6.09 32.81
CA LEU A 36 -24.69 4.82 32.93
C LEU A 36 -24.35 4.24 31.56
N SER A 37 -23.16 3.66 31.43
CA SER A 37 -22.75 2.83 30.31
C SER A 37 -22.15 1.52 30.80
N THR A 38 -21.81 0.64 29.87
CA THR A 38 -21.10 -0.62 30.17
C THR A 38 -19.75 -0.43 30.89
N LYS A 39 -19.22 0.81 30.93
CA LYS A 39 -17.91 1.10 31.54
C LYS A 39 -17.91 2.27 32.53
N VAL A 40 -18.92 3.13 32.50
CA VAL A 40 -18.89 4.42 33.20
C VAL A 40 -20.23 4.69 33.88
N LEU A 41 -20.20 5.24 35.10
CA LEU A 41 -21.36 5.70 35.84
C LEU A 41 -21.18 7.18 36.21
N THR A 42 -22.19 8.01 35.97
CA THR A 42 -22.21 9.42 36.41
C THR A 42 -23.25 9.58 37.51
N LEU A 43 -22.83 10.07 38.67
CA LEU A 43 -23.67 10.29 39.84
C LEU A 43 -23.74 11.77 40.23
N GLN A 44 -24.80 12.14 40.93
CA GLN A 44 -24.95 13.44 41.59
C GLN A 44 -25.50 13.29 43.00
N PHE A 45 -24.89 13.93 43.99
CA PHE A 45 -25.33 13.92 45.40
C PHE A 45 -25.07 15.26 46.07
N GLY A 46 -25.63 15.47 47.26
CA GLY A 46 -25.46 16.71 48.03
C GLY A 46 -24.04 16.90 48.56
N ALA A 47 -23.53 18.13 48.49
CA ALA A 47 -22.30 18.54 49.15
C ALA A 47 -22.57 18.79 50.64
N GLU A 48 -22.86 17.73 51.39
CA GLU A 48 -23.01 17.85 52.84
C GLU A 48 -21.69 18.31 53.48
N HIS A 49 -21.77 19.06 54.57
CA HIS A 49 -20.60 19.67 55.21
C HIS A 49 -19.60 18.60 55.69
N GLY A 50 -18.59 18.29 54.86
CA GLY A 50 -17.50 17.34 55.17
C GLY A 50 -17.24 16.24 54.12
N THR A 51 -17.98 16.19 53.02
CA THR A 51 -17.79 15.17 51.98
C THR A 51 -16.51 15.44 51.16
N THR A 52 -15.50 14.57 51.29
CA THR A 52 -14.20 14.74 50.62
C THR A 52 -14.01 13.66 49.56
N LEU A 53 -13.95 14.02 48.27
CA LEU A 53 -13.62 13.08 47.18
C LEU A 53 -12.25 13.36 46.59
N ALA A 54 -11.53 12.29 46.25
CA ALA A 54 -10.25 12.34 45.55
C ALA A 54 -10.33 11.66 44.17
N LEU A 55 -9.60 12.21 43.20
CA LEU A 55 -9.37 11.55 41.92
C LEU A 55 -8.71 10.19 42.15
N GLY A 56 -9.23 9.14 41.52
CA GLY A 56 -8.74 7.78 41.67
C GLY A 56 -9.24 7.03 42.91
N GLN A 57 -10.04 7.67 43.79
CA GLN A 57 -10.69 7.00 44.92
C GLN A 57 -11.65 5.91 44.43
N ALA A 58 -11.63 4.77 45.11
CA ALA A 58 -12.55 3.67 44.85
C ALA A 58 -13.83 3.84 45.67
N LEU A 59 -14.97 3.60 45.02
CA LEU A 59 -16.28 3.50 45.63
C LEU A 59 -16.73 2.05 45.48
N ASP A 60 -16.78 1.36 46.61
CA ASP A 60 -17.15 -0.04 46.67
C ASP A 60 -18.65 -0.18 46.99
N ASP A 61 -19.23 -1.28 46.54
CA ASP A 61 -20.62 -1.66 46.81
C ASP A 61 -21.65 -0.56 46.50
N THR A 62 -21.53 0.10 45.35
CA THR A 62 -22.53 1.08 44.88
C THR A 62 -23.80 0.35 44.45
N ILE A 63 -24.93 0.63 45.11
CA ILE A 63 -26.20 -0.05 44.88
C ILE A 63 -27.12 0.84 44.05
N ILE A 64 -27.56 0.33 42.90
CA ILE A 64 -28.54 1.00 42.03
C ILE A 64 -29.89 0.30 42.16
N VAL A 65 -30.96 1.07 42.36
CA VAL A 65 -32.33 0.56 42.43
C VAL A 65 -33.14 1.14 41.27
N ALA A 66 -33.60 0.26 40.36
CA ALA A 66 -34.37 0.64 39.18
C ALA A 66 -35.80 0.08 39.25
N GLY A 67 -36.74 0.90 39.73
CA GLY A 67 -38.15 0.51 39.89
C GLY A 67 -38.34 -0.63 40.90
N ASP A 68 -39.22 -1.60 40.58
CA ASP A 68 -39.52 -2.77 41.42
C ASP A 68 -38.55 -3.96 41.21
N ASN A 69 -37.48 -3.77 40.43
CA ASN A 69 -36.47 -4.82 40.17
C ASN A 69 -35.51 -5.00 41.36
N GLN A 70 -34.84 -6.16 41.40
CA GLN A 70 -33.82 -6.44 42.41
C GLN A 70 -32.67 -5.41 42.34
N PRO A 71 -32.17 -4.88 43.47
CA PRO A 71 -31.04 -3.96 43.50
C PRO A 71 -29.78 -4.55 42.86
N VAL A 72 -29.07 -3.74 42.09
CA VAL A 72 -27.80 -4.14 41.46
C VAL A 72 -26.64 -3.56 42.23
N VAL A 73 -25.72 -4.41 42.68
CA VAL A 73 -24.52 -4.01 43.43
C VAL A 73 -23.33 -3.93 42.49
N LEU A 74 -22.70 -2.76 42.43
CA LEU A 74 -21.49 -2.49 41.67
C LEU A 74 -20.28 -2.61 42.62
N PRO A 75 -19.44 -3.64 42.47
CA PRO A 75 -18.46 -4.00 43.50
C PRO A 75 -17.33 -2.98 43.65
N CYS A 76 -16.90 -2.33 42.56
CA CYS A 76 -15.86 -1.30 42.64
C CYS A 76 -15.88 -0.35 41.44
N LEU A 77 -15.96 0.95 41.72
CA LEU A 77 -15.94 2.06 40.78
C LEU A 77 -14.83 3.04 41.14
N ARG A 78 -14.21 3.72 40.16
CA ARG A 78 -13.12 4.67 40.41
C ARG A 78 -13.48 6.07 39.94
N VAL A 79 -13.23 7.06 40.78
CA VAL A 79 -13.42 8.49 40.45
C VAL A 79 -12.47 8.91 39.33
N GLU A 80 -13.02 9.22 38.15
CA GLU A 80 -12.27 9.79 37.03
C GLU A 80 -12.23 11.31 37.08
N LEU A 81 -13.38 11.94 37.36
CA LEU A 81 -13.58 13.38 37.34
C LEU A 81 -14.74 13.74 38.27
N PHE A 82 -14.69 14.91 38.91
CA PHE A 82 -15.83 15.45 39.64
C PHE A 82 -15.85 16.98 39.60
N ALA A 83 -17.04 17.56 39.74
CA ALA A 83 -17.27 19.00 39.83
C ALA A 83 -18.30 19.29 40.93
N ALA A 84 -18.10 20.39 41.66
CA ALA A 84 -19.04 20.89 42.65
C ALA A 84 -19.75 22.12 42.10
N GLU A 85 -21.09 22.07 42.03
CA GLU A 85 -21.95 23.15 41.55
C GLU A 85 -23.13 23.29 42.53
N ASP A 86 -23.34 24.49 43.10
CA ASP A 86 -24.52 24.87 43.91
C ASP A 86 -24.98 23.82 44.93
N GLU A 87 -24.09 23.46 45.87
CA GLU A 87 -24.31 22.45 46.94
C GLU A 87 -24.51 21.00 46.45
N ARG A 88 -24.14 20.69 45.22
CA ARG A 88 -24.15 19.32 44.67
C ARG A 88 -22.81 18.95 44.07
N ILE A 89 -22.43 17.69 44.23
CA ILE A 89 -21.24 17.10 43.60
C ILE A 89 -21.70 16.18 42.48
N ARG A 90 -21.22 16.43 41.27
CA ARG A 90 -21.35 15.52 40.13
C ARG A 90 -20.03 14.77 39.95
N VAL A 91 -20.09 13.46 39.90
CA VAL A 91 -18.91 12.59 39.78
C VAL A 91 -19.08 11.63 38.60
N ARG A 92 -18.01 11.47 37.82
CA ARG A 92 -17.87 10.45 36.80
C ARG A 92 -16.98 9.33 37.33
N LEU A 93 -17.47 8.10 37.25
CA LEU A 93 -16.86 6.91 37.80
C LEU A 93 -16.61 5.89 36.69
N ALA A 94 -15.45 5.25 36.66
CA ALA A 94 -15.13 4.15 35.75
C ALA A 94 -15.16 2.80 36.46
N ALA A 95 -15.56 1.75 35.74
CA ALA A 95 -15.52 0.37 36.23
C ALA A 95 -14.08 -0.09 36.51
N CYS A 96 -13.85 -0.72 37.67
CA CYS A 96 -12.53 -1.22 38.06
C CYS A 96 -12.19 -2.62 37.49
N GLY A 97 -13.10 -3.27 36.75
CA GLY A 97 -12.87 -4.58 36.11
C GLY A 97 -14.16 -5.24 35.60
N GLU A 98 -14.01 -6.41 34.97
CA GLU A 98 -15.10 -7.13 34.26
C GLU A 98 -16.33 -7.42 35.13
N ALA A 99 -16.15 -7.66 36.44
CA ALA A 99 -17.26 -7.87 37.37
C ALA A 99 -18.13 -6.62 37.54
N THR A 100 -17.52 -5.43 37.60
CA THR A 100 -18.26 -4.16 37.65
C THR A 100 -18.89 -3.84 36.29
N GLU A 101 -18.22 -4.14 35.18
CA GLU A 101 -18.78 -3.96 33.83
C GLU A 101 -20.02 -4.84 33.59
N ALA A 102 -19.98 -6.10 34.04
CA ALA A 102 -21.13 -7.01 33.98
C ALA A 102 -22.29 -6.53 34.86
N ALA A 103 -21.99 -6.00 36.06
CA ALA A 103 -23.01 -5.44 36.95
C ALA A 103 -23.61 -4.13 36.39
N LEU A 104 -22.80 -3.28 35.74
CA LEU A 104 -23.29 -2.11 35.01
C LEU A 104 -24.22 -2.52 33.85
N TRP A 105 -23.87 -3.58 33.12
CA TRP A 105 -24.73 -4.12 32.07
C TRP A 105 -26.08 -4.59 32.62
N LEU A 106 -26.08 -5.30 33.75
CA LEU A 106 -27.31 -5.73 34.42
C LEU A 106 -28.14 -4.52 34.91
N ALA A 107 -27.49 -3.47 35.43
CA ALA A 107 -28.17 -2.23 35.81
C ALA A 107 -28.80 -1.53 34.61
N ILE A 108 -28.14 -1.51 33.44
CA ILE A 108 -28.72 -1.01 32.18
C ILE A 108 -29.93 -1.85 31.81
N GLU A 109 -29.83 -3.18 31.84
CA GLU A 109 -30.93 -4.08 31.49
C GLU A 109 -32.15 -3.84 32.40
N HIS A 110 -31.95 -3.89 33.73
CA HIS A 110 -33.00 -3.62 34.72
C HIS A 110 -33.65 -2.25 34.50
N THR A 111 -32.86 -1.22 34.18
CA THR A 111 -33.39 0.12 33.92
C THR A 111 -34.20 0.19 32.63
N THR A 112 -33.74 -0.47 31.56
CA THR A 112 -34.43 -0.53 30.26
C THR A 112 -35.69 -1.38 30.25
N THR A 113 -35.88 -2.27 31.24
CA THR A 113 -37.13 -3.03 31.40
C THR A 113 -38.26 -2.22 32.03
N VAL A 114 -37.94 -1.18 32.81
CA VAL A 114 -38.91 -0.33 33.52
C VAL A 114 -39.22 0.96 32.74
N LEU A 115 -38.28 1.43 31.93
CA LEU A 115 -38.44 2.60 31.06
C LEU A 115 -38.75 2.17 29.61
N PRO A 116 -39.75 2.78 28.92
CA PRO A 116 -40.03 2.52 27.50
C PRO A 116 -38.79 2.55 26.59
N ALA A 117 -38.78 1.78 25.49
CA ALA A 117 -37.63 1.71 24.56
C ALA A 117 -37.20 3.05 23.92
N SER A 118 -37.97 4.12 24.11
CA SER A 118 -37.67 5.50 23.70
C SER A 118 -36.58 6.20 24.52
N PHE A 119 -36.02 5.55 25.55
CA PHE A 119 -35.01 6.14 26.46
C PHE A 119 -33.57 5.61 26.26
N LEU A 120 -33.37 4.72 25.28
CA LEU A 120 -32.05 4.26 24.87
C LEU A 120 -31.46 5.28 23.89
N VAL A 121 -30.46 6.03 24.35
CA VAL A 121 -29.70 6.96 23.48
C VAL A 121 -28.52 6.18 22.90
N ASP A 122 -28.69 5.63 21.69
CA ASP A 122 -27.55 5.58 20.77
C ASP A 122 -27.30 7.03 20.34
N ALA A 123 -26.07 7.51 20.48
CA ALA A 123 -25.69 8.91 20.31
C ALA A 123 -25.90 9.50 18.90
N ASP A 124 -26.64 8.85 18.01
CA ASP A 124 -26.98 9.40 16.69
C ASP A 124 -28.27 8.89 16.02
N ALA A 125 -29.11 8.06 16.64
CA ALA A 125 -30.32 7.61 15.93
C ALA A 125 -31.45 7.12 16.84
N THR A 126 -32.44 7.99 17.11
CA THR A 126 -33.86 7.79 16.70
C THR A 126 -34.77 8.78 17.43
N GLN A 127 -34.97 9.95 16.82
CA GLN A 127 -36.34 10.44 16.72
C GLN A 127 -37.13 9.42 15.90
N VAL A 128 -37.87 8.51 16.55
CA VAL A 128 -39.05 7.98 15.89
C VAL A 128 -40.06 9.12 15.92
N HIS A 129 -39.96 9.99 14.91
CA HIS A 129 -41.06 10.86 14.55
C HIS A 129 -42.28 9.97 14.38
N THR A 130 -43.28 10.10 15.24
CA THR A 130 -44.64 9.58 15.02
C THR A 130 -45.37 10.33 13.88
N GLY A 131 -44.60 10.99 13.00
CA GLY A 131 -45.00 11.67 11.78
C GLY A 131 -44.03 11.46 10.60
N VAL A 132 -43.26 10.36 10.54
CA VAL A 132 -42.53 10.03 9.30
C VAL A 132 -43.55 9.70 8.21
N GLY A 133 -43.70 10.59 7.23
CA GLY A 133 -44.54 10.35 6.07
C GLY A 133 -44.14 9.07 5.34
N ALA A 134 -45.10 8.33 4.79
CA ALA A 134 -44.77 7.18 3.96
C ALA A 134 -43.92 7.62 2.76
N ILE A 135 -42.90 6.83 2.39
CA ILE A 135 -42.09 7.06 1.17
C ILE A 135 -43.03 7.41 0.00
N PRO A 136 -42.85 8.56 -0.66
CA PRO A 136 -43.77 9.02 -1.69
C PRO A 136 -43.71 8.19 -2.97
N ALA A 137 -44.75 8.30 -3.80
CA ALA A 137 -44.83 7.71 -5.14
C ALA A 137 -44.50 6.19 -5.22
N ARG A 138 -44.87 5.40 -4.20
CA ARG A 138 -44.68 3.94 -4.20
C ARG A 138 -45.30 3.30 -5.44
N GLY A 139 -44.56 2.37 -6.04
CA GLY A 139 -45.00 1.67 -7.25
C GLY A 139 -44.96 2.48 -8.55
N LYS A 140 -44.55 3.77 -8.51
CA LYS A 140 -44.36 4.59 -9.72
C LYS A 140 -42.90 4.55 -10.18
N TYR A 141 -42.70 4.21 -11.46
CA TYR A 141 -41.38 4.04 -12.09
C TYR A 141 -41.09 5.17 -13.09
N THR A 142 -41.19 6.43 -12.64
CA THR A 142 -40.88 7.61 -13.45
C THR A 142 -39.78 8.45 -12.80
N GLU A 143 -39.19 9.35 -13.57
CA GLU A 143 -38.14 10.24 -13.07
C GLU A 143 -38.68 11.24 -12.06
N GLU A 144 -39.90 11.73 -12.26
CA GLU A 144 -40.59 12.62 -11.33
C GLU A 144 -40.80 11.92 -9.98
N ALA A 145 -41.23 10.66 -10.01
CA ALA A 145 -41.40 9.86 -8.79
C ALA A 145 -40.06 9.60 -8.08
N ARG A 146 -38.95 9.44 -8.82
CA ARG A 146 -37.60 9.29 -8.24
C ARG A 146 -37.16 10.58 -7.55
N LEU A 147 -37.33 11.72 -8.22
CA LEU A 147 -36.99 13.04 -7.68
C LEU A 147 -37.84 13.40 -6.46
N GLU A 148 -39.12 13.02 -6.44
CA GLU A 148 -39.99 13.17 -5.26
C GLU A 148 -39.45 12.39 -4.05
N ARG A 149 -38.96 11.16 -4.27
CA ARG A 149 -38.30 10.35 -3.23
C ARG A 149 -36.94 10.91 -2.81
N LEU A 150 -36.15 11.45 -3.74
CA LEU A 150 -34.88 12.10 -3.43
C LEU A 150 -35.09 13.36 -2.59
N LYS A 151 -36.09 14.17 -2.93
CA LYS A 151 -36.50 15.33 -2.13
C LYS A 151 -36.93 14.90 -0.73
N PHE A 152 -37.78 13.88 -0.64
CA PHE A 152 -38.21 13.32 0.63
C PHE A 152 -37.03 12.91 1.53
N ILE A 153 -36.05 12.17 1.01
CA ILE A 153 -34.90 11.75 1.84
C ILE A 153 -33.97 12.91 2.21
N ARG A 154 -33.82 13.94 1.36
CA ARG A 154 -33.09 15.17 1.71
C ARG A 154 -33.73 15.90 2.88
N GLU A 155 -35.06 16.06 2.83
CA GLU A 155 -35.82 16.71 3.91
C GLU A 155 -35.71 15.94 5.23
N HIS A 156 -35.72 14.59 5.18
CA HIS A 156 -35.64 13.76 6.38
C HIS A 156 -34.22 13.58 6.94
N SER A 157 -33.20 13.62 6.08
CA SER A 157 -31.79 13.47 6.51
C SER A 157 -31.10 14.79 6.86
N GLY A 158 -31.61 15.92 6.36
CA GLY A 158 -30.94 17.22 6.47
C GLY A 158 -29.76 17.39 5.50
N GLU A 159 -29.48 16.40 4.65
CA GLU A 159 -28.32 16.38 3.76
C GLU A 159 -28.67 16.75 2.31
N ALA A 160 -27.75 17.44 1.62
CA ALA A 160 -27.99 17.92 0.26
C ALA A 160 -27.91 16.80 -0.81
N LEU A 161 -27.14 15.73 -0.57
CA LEU A 161 -27.01 14.56 -1.45
C LEU A 161 -26.87 14.89 -2.97
N PRO A 162 -25.93 15.77 -3.38
CA PRO A 162 -25.85 16.24 -4.77
C PRO A 162 -25.45 15.15 -5.76
N SER A 163 -24.66 14.15 -5.34
CA SER A 163 -24.24 13.02 -6.18
C SER A 163 -25.40 12.10 -6.61
N LEU A 164 -26.54 12.17 -5.93
CA LEU A 164 -27.73 11.36 -6.20
C LEU A 164 -28.71 12.04 -7.19
N GLU A 165 -28.44 13.29 -7.56
CA GLU A 165 -29.32 14.09 -8.41
C GLU A 165 -29.50 13.47 -9.79
N HIS A 166 -28.43 12.90 -10.34
CA HIS A 166 -28.42 12.36 -11.69
C HIS A 166 -28.13 10.87 -11.69
N THR A 167 -28.89 10.13 -12.50
CA THR A 167 -28.61 8.73 -12.82
C THR A 167 -28.77 8.52 -14.31
N THR A 168 -27.95 7.62 -14.87
CA THR A 168 -28.07 7.19 -16.25
C THR A 168 -29.10 6.04 -16.41
N LEU A 169 -29.59 5.49 -15.30
CA LEU A 169 -30.62 4.45 -15.32
C LEU A 169 -31.99 5.07 -15.59
N LEU A 170 -32.72 4.50 -16.54
CA LEU A 170 -34.09 4.92 -16.84
C LEU A 170 -35.06 4.25 -15.86
N ALA A 171 -35.69 5.03 -14.97
CA ALA A 171 -36.61 4.53 -13.93
C ALA A 171 -37.67 3.56 -14.49
N ARG A 172 -38.26 3.88 -15.65
CA ARG A 172 -39.27 3.06 -16.34
C ARG A 172 -38.79 1.67 -16.78
N ARG A 173 -37.47 1.45 -16.86
CA ARG A 173 -36.86 0.16 -17.22
C ARG A 173 -36.45 -0.67 -16.01
N LEU A 174 -36.64 -0.16 -14.80
CA LEU A 174 -36.26 -0.83 -13.54
C LEU A 174 -37.44 -1.54 -12.86
N THR A 175 -38.59 -1.64 -13.52
CA THR A 175 -39.72 -2.42 -13.03
C THR A 175 -39.32 -3.88 -12.86
N GLY A 176 -39.38 -4.38 -11.62
CA GLY A 176 -38.93 -5.73 -11.25
C GLY A 176 -37.44 -5.85 -10.93
N ASN A 177 -36.68 -4.75 -10.91
CA ASN A 177 -35.30 -4.72 -10.42
C ASN A 177 -35.16 -4.09 -9.04
N ILE A 178 -35.91 -3.02 -8.79
CA ILE A 178 -35.83 -2.27 -7.53
C ILE A 178 -37.11 -1.47 -7.30
N GLU A 179 -37.57 -1.41 -6.06
CA GLU A 179 -38.65 -0.54 -5.62
C GLU A 179 -38.09 0.75 -5.02
N ASN A 180 -38.87 1.84 -5.03
CA ASN A 180 -38.50 3.08 -4.35
C ASN A 180 -37.10 3.64 -4.70
N LEU A 181 -36.56 3.35 -5.90
CA LEU A 181 -35.40 4.01 -6.52
C LEU A 181 -35.24 5.49 -6.13
N VAL A 182 -34.09 5.82 -5.54
CA VAL A 182 -33.68 7.22 -5.29
C VAL A 182 -32.54 7.60 -6.22
N ALA A 183 -31.57 6.70 -6.38
CA ALA A 183 -30.38 6.91 -7.19
C ALA A 183 -29.71 5.57 -7.54
N SER A 184 -28.57 5.63 -8.20
CA SER A 184 -27.68 4.50 -8.50
C SER A 184 -26.28 4.79 -7.98
N VAL A 185 -25.54 3.75 -7.60
CA VAL A 185 -24.11 3.85 -7.26
C VAL A 185 -23.25 3.39 -8.43
N GLU A 186 -22.10 4.02 -8.61
CA GLU A 186 -21.10 3.61 -9.60
C GLU A 186 -19.98 2.80 -8.92
N ILE A 187 -19.63 1.66 -9.52
CA ILE A 187 -18.55 0.79 -9.05
C ILE A 187 -17.50 0.74 -10.18
N PRO A 188 -16.21 1.06 -9.89
CA PRO A 188 -15.16 0.99 -10.91
C PRO A 188 -15.04 -0.41 -11.51
N VAL A 189 -14.89 -0.50 -12.83
CA VAL A 189 -14.73 -1.76 -13.55
C VAL A 189 -13.33 -1.82 -14.17
N GLY A 190 -12.54 -2.83 -13.78
CA GLY A 190 -11.27 -3.17 -14.42
C GLY A 190 -11.40 -4.41 -15.30
N LEU A 191 -10.42 -4.64 -16.19
CA LEU A 191 -10.32 -5.84 -17.01
C LEU A 191 -9.18 -6.73 -16.51
N ALA A 192 -9.50 -7.98 -16.18
CA ALA A 192 -8.51 -9.01 -15.87
C ALA A 192 -8.28 -9.93 -17.06
N GLY A 193 -7.02 -10.24 -17.37
CA GLY A 193 -6.63 -11.14 -18.45
C GLY A 193 -5.31 -10.72 -19.12
N PRO A 194 -4.91 -11.38 -20.22
CA PRO A 194 -5.61 -12.47 -20.90
C PRO A 194 -5.60 -13.79 -20.11
N LEU A 195 -6.71 -14.53 -20.14
CA LEU A 195 -6.78 -15.94 -19.71
C LEU A 195 -7.12 -16.82 -20.91
N LEU A 196 -6.26 -17.80 -21.24
CA LEU A 196 -6.49 -18.78 -22.29
C LEU A 196 -7.36 -19.94 -21.78
N PHE A 197 -8.54 -20.12 -22.35
CA PHE A 197 -9.48 -21.21 -22.04
C PHE A 197 -9.42 -22.33 -23.09
N ARG A 198 -9.50 -23.57 -22.60
CA ARG A 198 -9.63 -24.83 -23.35
C ARG A 198 -10.81 -25.66 -22.84
N GLY A 199 -11.89 -24.98 -22.46
CA GLY A 199 -13.10 -25.61 -21.94
C GLY A 199 -14.05 -26.15 -23.01
N GLU A 200 -15.14 -26.76 -22.54
CA GLU A 200 -16.21 -27.25 -23.39
C GLU A 200 -16.93 -26.07 -24.08
N HIS A 201 -17.25 -25.02 -23.32
CA HIS A 201 -17.99 -23.85 -23.81
C HIS A 201 -17.16 -22.55 -23.86
N ALA A 202 -16.19 -22.39 -22.97
CA ALA A 202 -15.22 -21.30 -22.98
C ALA A 202 -13.95 -21.75 -23.73
N ARG A 203 -13.63 -21.08 -24.83
CA ARG A 203 -12.44 -21.37 -25.65
C ARG A 203 -11.76 -20.08 -26.09
N GLY A 204 -10.44 -20.13 -26.23
CA GLY A 204 -9.62 -19.01 -26.66
C GLY A 204 -9.30 -18.05 -25.53
N VAL A 205 -8.73 -16.90 -25.87
CA VAL A 205 -8.37 -15.86 -24.90
C VAL A 205 -9.61 -15.07 -24.48
N VAL A 206 -9.81 -14.90 -23.17
CA VAL A 206 -10.91 -14.15 -22.58
C VAL A 206 -10.37 -13.10 -21.61
N TYR A 207 -11.05 -11.95 -21.55
CA TYR A 207 -10.85 -10.89 -20.56
C TYR A 207 -12.12 -10.77 -19.70
N ALA A 208 -12.00 -10.82 -18.39
CA ALA A 208 -13.12 -10.69 -17.47
C ALA A 208 -13.24 -9.26 -16.92
N PRO A 209 -14.41 -8.63 -16.99
CA PRO A 209 -14.68 -7.40 -16.27
C PRO A 209 -14.90 -7.67 -14.79
N LEU A 210 -14.21 -6.92 -13.94
CA LEU A 210 -14.28 -7.00 -12.48
C LEU A 210 -14.70 -5.64 -11.92
N ALA A 211 -15.92 -5.55 -11.41
CA ALA A 211 -16.43 -4.36 -10.74
C ALA A 211 -16.04 -4.39 -9.25
N THR A 212 -15.10 -3.55 -8.81
CA THR A 212 -14.59 -3.57 -7.44
C THR A 212 -14.05 -2.22 -6.98
N THR A 213 -14.07 -1.99 -5.68
CA THR A 213 -13.36 -0.89 -4.99
C THR A 213 -12.13 -1.39 -4.22
N GLU A 214 -11.89 -2.70 -4.20
CA GLU A 214 -10.70 -3.30 -3.59
C GLU A 214 -9.49 -3.11 -4.50
N GLY A 215 -8.53 -2.28 -4.06
CA GLY A 215 -7.24 -2.14 -4.72
C GLY A 215 -6.52 -3.49 -4.80
N THR A 216 -5.66 -3.67 -5.81
CA THR A 216 -4.94 -4.92 -6.16
C THR A 216 -5.76 -6.06 -6.77
N LEU A 217 -7.08 -6.15 -6.56
CA LEU A 217 -7.86 -7.33 -6.99
C LEU A 217 -7.71 -7.64 -8.49
N VAL A 218 -7.94 -6.64 -9.35
CA VAL A 218 -7.85 -6.80 -10.82
C VAL A 218 -6.42 -7.14 -11.25
N ALA A 219 -5.41 -6.54 -10.59
CA ALA A 219 -4.00 -6.82 -10.86
C ALA A 219 -3.61 -8.25 -10.46
N SER A 220 -4.11 -8.75 -9.33
CA SER A 220 -3.87 -10.12 -8.87
C SER A 220 -4.53 -11.14 -9.79
N ALA A 221 -5.80 -10.93 -10.16
CA ALA A 221 -6.50 -11.78 -11.12
C ALA A 221 -5.76 -11.80 -12.49
N THR A 222 -5.23 -10.66 -12.93
CA THR A 222 -4.41 -10.55 -14.16
C THR A 222 -3.10 -11.32 -14.05
N ARG A 223 -2.40 -11.22 -12.91
CA ARG A 223 -1.15 -11.95 -12.68
C ARG A 223 -1.38 -13.46 -12.70
N GLY A 224 -2.43 -13.94 -12.03
CA GLY A 224 -2.85 -15.34 -12.07
C GLY A 224 -3.20 -15.80 -13.48
N ALA A 225 -4.00 -15.01 -14.20
CA ALA A 225 -4.40 -15.32 -15.57
C ALA A 225 -3.20 -15.43 -16.51
N ARG A 226 -2.20 -14.56 -16.34
CA ARG A 226 -0.93 -14.61 -17.07
C ARG A 226 -0.16 -15.89 -16.78
N ALA A 227 -0.07 -16.32 -15.52
CA ALA A 227 0.64 -17.54 -15.13
C ALA A 227 -0.01 -18.79 -15.76
N VAL A 228 -1.33 -18.89 -15.64
CA VAL A 228 -2.11 -19.99 -16.23
C VAL A 228 -2.00 -19.99 -17.76
N THR A 229 -2.10 -18.82 -18.41
CA THR A 229 -1.99 -18.71 -19.87
C THR A 229 -0.62 -19.10 -20.39
N ARG A 230 0.46 -18.66 -19.72
CA ARG A 230 1.84 -19.04 -20.08
C ARG A 230 2.08 -20.55 -19.94
N SER A 231 1.35 -21.20 -19.05
CA SER A 231 1.46 -22.64 -18.80
C SER A 231 0.51 -23.49 -19.68
N GLY A 232 -0.07 -22.90 -20.72
CA GLY A 232 -0.89 -23.62 -21.70
C GLY A 232 -2.40 -23.37 -21.58
N GLY A 233 -2.85 -22.64 -20.56
CA GLY A 233 -4.24 -22.25 -20.34
C GLY A 233 -4.98 -23.12 -19.34
N VAL A 234 -6.28 -22.84 -19.16
CA VAL A 234 -7.18 -23.53 -18.24
C VAL A 234 -8.18 -24.39 -18.99
N THR A 235 -8.35 -25.64 -18.56
CA THR A 235 -9.43 -26.54 -18.99
C THR A 235 -10.60 -26.37 -18.04
N THR A 236 -11.80 -26.17 -18.58
CA THR A 236 -13.01 -25.91 -17.78
C THR A 236 -14.17 -26.78 -18.23
N ARG A 237 -15.01 -27.21 -17.28
CA ARG A 237 -16.18 -28.03 -17.58
C ARG A 237 -17.32 -27.83 -16.60
N VAL A 238 -18.53 -27.66 -17.12
CA VAL A 238 -19.77 -27.76 -16.33
C VAL A 238 -20.12 -29.23 -16.12
N LEU A 239 -20.30 -29.63 -14.87
CA LEU A 239 -20.62 -31.01 -14.50
C LEU A 239 -22.14 -31.24 -14.45
N ASN A 240 -22.89 -30.27 -13.91
CA ASN A 240 -24.34 -30.24 -13.93
C ASN A 240 -24.85 -28.85 -13.55
N GLN A 241 -26.14 -28.61 -13.82
CA GLN A 241 -26.85 -27.41 -13.39
C GLN A 241 -28.14 -27.83 -12.69
N ARG A 242 -28.30 -27.43 -11.43
CA ARG A 242 -29.37 -27.86 -10.54
C ARG A 242 -29.82 -26.71 -9.66
N MET A 243 -31.05 -26.24 -9.81
CA MET A 243 -31.67 -25.28 -8.89
C MET A 243 -32.67 -25.98 -7.98
N MET A 244 -32.67 -25.64 -6.69
CA MET A 244 -33.47 -26.31 -5.67
C MET A 244 -34.50 -25.36 -5.04
N ARG A 245 -35.69 -25.89 -4.75
CA ARG A 245 -36.71 -25.25 -3.91
C ARG A 245 -37.29 -26.28 -2.95
N VAL A 246 -37.42 -25.94 -1.66
CA VAL A 246 -37.87 -26.90 -0.64
C VAL A 246 -39.06 -26.35 0.16
N PRO A 247 -40.31 -26.59 -0.28
CA PRO A 247 -41.50 -26.31 0.52
C PRO A 247 -41.61 -27.21 1.77
N LEU A 248 -42.28 -26.67 2.79
CA LEU A 248 -42.68 -27.34 4.02
C LEU A 248 -44.20 -27.51 4.03
N PHE A 249 -44.63 -28.74 4.26
CA PHE A 249 -46.01 -29.08 4.58
C PHE A 249 -46.08 -29.55 6.03
N VAL A 250 -46.93 -28.92 6.84
CA VAL A 250 -47.19 -29.33 8.22
C VAL A 250 -48.53 -30.05 8.24
N LEU A 251 -48.54 -31.29 8.71
CA LEU A 251 -49.74 -32.12 8.84
C LEU A 251 -50.13 -32.27 10.30
N THR A 252 -51.38 -32.65 10.53
CA THR A 252 -51.92 -32.85 11.88
C THR A 252 -51.39 -34.11 12.57
N SER A 253 -50.79 -35.05 11.82
CA SER A 253 -50.24 -36.30 12.36
C SER A 253 -49.04 -36.84 11.58
N LEU A 254 -48.18 -37.63 12.26
CA LEU A 254 -47.07 -38.35 11.64
C LEU A 254 -47.57 -39.35 10.58
N GLN A 255 -48.70 -40.02 10.82
CA GLN A 255 -49.27 -40.99 9.87
C GLN A 255 -49.66 -40.28 8.57
N GLY A 256 -50.35 -39.15 8.65
CA GLY A 256 -50.66 -38.32 7.49
C GLY A 256 -49.40 -37.89 6.74
N ALA A 257 -48.35 -37.48 7.47
CA ALA A 257 -47.08 -37.07 6.87
C ALA A 257 -46.39 -38.21 6.08
N ILE A 258 -46.39 -39.43 6.62
CA ILE A 258 -45.85 -40.62 5.93
C ILE A 258 -46.68 -40.96 4.68
N LEU A 259 -48.01 -40.95 4.79
CA LEU A 259 -48.91 -41.20 3.66
C LEU A 259 -48.70 -40.16 2.55
N PHE A 260 -48.61 -38.89 2.91
CA PHE A 260 -48.36 -37.80 1.98
C PHE A 260 -46.99 -37.92 1.28
N ALA A 261 -45.93 -38.23 2.04
CA ALA A 261 -44.60 -38.43 1.47
C ALA A 261 -44.53 -39.63 0.51
N ASN A 262 -45.24 -40.73 0.82
CA ASN A 262 -45.34 -41.88 -0.09
C ASN A 262 -46.14 -41.51 -1.34
N TRP A 263 -47.26 -40.80 -1.18
CA TRP A 263 -48.07 -40.35 -2.31
C TRP A 263 -47.25 -39.48 -3.27
N ILE A 264 -46.45 -38.53 -2.77
CA ILE A 264 -45.55 -37.71 -3.61
C ILE A 264 -44.61 -38.60 -4.43
N ARG A 265 -44.00 -39.62 -3.81
CA ARG A 265 -43.08 -40.54 -4.49
C ARG A 265 -43.76 -41.31 -5.62
N ASP A 266 -45.02 -41.69 -5.45
CA ASP A 266 -45.78 -42.42 -6.47
C ASP A 266 -46.29 -41.53 -7.61
N HIS A 267 -46.27 -40.20 -7.46
CA HIS A 267 -46.89 -39.25 -8.39
C HIS A 267 -45.92 -38.20 -8.96
N VAL A 268 -44.60 -38.46 -8.94
CA VAL A 268 -43.57 -37.54 -9.46
C VAL A 268 -43.84 -37.12 -10.92
N ASP A 269 -44.29 -38.03 -11.77
CA ASP A 269 -44.58 -37.72 -13.18
C ASP A 269 -45.76 -36.75 -13.35
N ALA A 270 -46.79 -36.90 -12.51
CA ALA A 270 -47.93 -35.97 -12.50
C ALA A 270 -47.51 -34.59 -11.99
N ILE A 271 -46.64 -34.54 -10.97
CA ILE A 271 -46.05 -33.29 -10.47
C ILE A 271 -45.21 -32.62 -11.57
N ARG A 272 -44.40 -33.39 -12.30
CA ARG A 272 -43.60 -32.90 -13.44
C ARG A 272 -44.49 -32.30 -14.53
N ALA A 273 -45.63 -32.92 -14.83
CA ALA A 273 -46.59 -32.36 -15.79
C ALA A 273 -47.14 -30.99 -15.33
N GLN A 274 -47.40 -30.80 -14.03
CA GLN A 274 -47.83 -29.50 -13.51
C GLN A 274 -46.75 -28.42 -13.65
N VAL A 275 -45.49 -28.76 -13.44
CA VAL A 275 -44.37 -27.84 -13.70
C VAL A 275 -44.31 -27.45 -15.18
N GLY A 276 -44.48 -28.42 -16.09
CA GLY A 276 -44.47 -28.18 -17.54
C GLY A 276 -45.59 -27.25 -18.03
N ASN A 277 -46.71 -27.18 -17.31
CA ASN A 277 -47.80 -26.22 -17.59
C ASN A 277 -47.42 -24.78 -17.25
N VAL A 278 -46.42 -24.56 -16.39
CA VAL A 278 -46.00 -23.24 -15.90
C VAL A 278 -44.81 -22.70 -16.68
N SER A 279 -43.80 -23.53 -16.93
CA SER A 279 -42.59 -23.11 -17.63
C SER A 279 -42.03 -24.21 -18.53
N GLN A 280 -41.77 -23.85 -19.79
CA GLN A 280 -41.07 -24.69 -20.76
C GLN A 280 -39.55 -24.73 -20.52
N ARG A 281 -39.02 -23.85 -19.66
CA ARG A 281 -37.58 -23.74 -19.36
C ARG A 281 -37.18 -24.40 -18.03
N ALA A 282 -38.16 -24.77 -17.20
CA ALA A 282 -37.92 -25.45 -15.93
C ALA A 282 -38.15 -26.96 -16.11
N ASN A 283 -37.08 -27.74 -16.17
CA ASN A 283 -37.18 -29.18 -16.20
C ASN A 283 -37.10 -29.74 -14.77
N LEU A 284 -38.17 -30.37 -14.28
CA LEU A 284 -38.18 -30.98 -12.95
C LEU A 284 -37.45 -32.33 -12.98
N TYR A 285 -36.24 -32.34 -12.40
CA TYR A 285 -35.35 -33.50 -12.34
C TYR A 285 -35.81 -34.51 -11.29
N SER A 286 -35.98 -34.09 -10.04
CA SER A 286 -36.44 -34.95 -8.95
C SER A 286 -37.33 -34.21 -7.95
N VAL A 287 -38.15 -34.99 -7.23
CA VAL A 287 -38.98 -34.55 -6.11
C VAL A 287 -38.77 -35.52 -4.96
N GLU A 288 -38.20 -35.05 -3.86
CA GLU A 288 -37.77 -35.91 -2.75
C GLU A 288 -38.39 -35.44 -1.43
N PRO A 289 -39.39 -36.15 -0.89
CA PRO A 289 -39.99 -35.81 0.40
C PRO A 289 -39.16 -36.36 1.58
N HIS A 290 -38.91 -35.51 2.58
CA HIS A 290 -38.26 -35.83 3.84
C HIS A 290 -39.24 -35.58 4.99
N VAL A 291 -39.58 -36.64 5.73
CA VAL A 291 -40.51 -36.58 6.86
C VAL A 291 -39.75 -36.27 8.15
N LEU A 292 -40.16 -35.23 8.87
CA LEU A 292 -39.65 -34.83 10.19
C LEU A 292 -40.84 -34.66 11.15
N GLY A 293 -41.17 -35.71 11.89
CA GLY A 293 -42.41 -35.72 12.69
C GLY A 293 -43.64 -35.60 11.80
N SER A 294 -44.55 -34.69 12.12
CA SER A 294 -45.73 -34.41 11.27
C SER A 294 -45.44 -33.44 10.11
N GLN A 295 -44.17 -33.09 9.88
CA GLN A 295 -43.75 -32.19 8.81
C GLN A 295 -43.17 -32.98 7.63
N VAL A 296 -43.44 -32.50 6.41
CA VAL A 296 -42.84 -33.04 5.18
C VAL A 296 -42.16 -31.90 4.42
N HIS A 297 -40.84 -31.99 4.33
CA HIS A 297 -40.01 -31.09 3.52
C HIS A 297 -39.81 -31.73 2.16
N VAL A 298 -40.24 -31.07 1.08
CA VAL A 298 -40.20 -31.69 -0.26
C VAL A 298 -39.17 -30.98 -1.10
N THR A 299 -38.08 -31.65 -1.44
CA THR A 299 -37.02 -31.11 -2.27
C THR A 299 -37.41 -31.21 -3.74
N PHE A 300 -37.70 -30.07 -4.38
CA PHE A 300 -37.87 -29.98 -5.83
C PHE A 300 -36.54 -29.56 -6.45
N LEU A 301 -36.03 -30.40 -7.35
CA LEU A 301 -34.77 -30.17 -8.06
C LEU A 301 -35.03 -29.93 -9.54
N TYR A 302 -34.53 -28.81 -10.07
CA TYR A 302 -34.80 -28.35 -11.43
C TYR A 302 -33.51 -28.15 -12.23
N GLU A 303 -33.59 -28.33 -13.54
CA GLU A 303 -32.68 -27.68 -14.50
C GLU A 303 -33.39 -26.44 -15.07
N THR A 304 -32.66 -25.35 -15.24
CA THR A 304 -33.24 -24.01 -15.50
C THR A 304 -32.69 -23.32 -16.75
N GLY A 305 -31.96 -24.05 -17.60
CA GLY A 305 -31.34 -23.51 -18.80
C GLY A 305 -30.38 -22.36 -18.47
N ASP A 306 -30.52 -21.23 -19.17
CA ASP A 306 -29.64 -20.07 -19.02
C ASP A 306 -30.01 -19.10 -17.88
N ALA A 307 -31.15 -19.32 -17.22
CA ALA A 307 -31.56 -18.51 -16.09
C ALA A 307 -30.92 -19.06 -14.80
N ALA A 308 -30.56 -18.18 -13.87
CA ALA A 308 -30.19 -18.57 -12.51
C ALA A 308 -31.30 -19.39 -11.83
N GLY A 309 -32.56 -19.10 -12.18
CA GLY A 309 -33.69 -20.02 -11.96
C GLY A 309 -34.47 -19.83 -10.66
N GLN A 310 -33.97 -19.05 -9.69
CA GLN A 310 -34.59 -18.90 -8.35
C GLN A 310 -36.08 -18.51 -8.39
N ASN A 311 -36.45 -17.49 -9.16
CA ASN A 311 -37.84 -17.03 -9.24
C ASN A 311 -38.71 -18.01 -10.03
N MET A 312 -38.18 -18.55 -11.12
CA MET A 312 -38.89 -19.51 -11.96
C MET A 312 -39.23 -20.79 -11.19
N THR A 313 -38.28 -21.33 -10.43
CA THR A 313 -38.50 -22.54 -9.64
C THR A 313 -39.46 -22.28 -8.48
N THR A 314 -39.48 -21.09 -7.88
CA THR A 314 -40.49 -20.71 -6.88
C THR A 314 -41.89 -20.75 -7.48
N THR A 315 -42.11 -20.14 -8.65
CA THR A 315 -43.43 -20.15 -9.31
C THR A 315 -43.84 -21.56 -9.71
N CYS A 316 -42.94 -22.34 -10.34
CA CYS A 316 -43.22 -23.73 -10.72
C CYS A 316 -43.58 -24.59 -9.50
N THR A 317 -42.81 -24.48 -8.42
CA THR A 317 -43.05 -25.21 -7.17
C THR A 317 -44.37 -24.77 -6.53
N TRP A 318 -44.69 -23.47 -6.53
CA TRP A 318 -45.96 -22.97 -6.00
C TRP A 318 -47.15 -23.61 -6.68
N HIS A 319 -47.19 -23.59 -8.02
CA HIS A 319 -48.30 -24.20 -8.77
C HIS A 319 -48.37 -25.73 -8.58
N ALA A 320 -47.23 -26.41 -8.57
CA ALA A 320 -47.16 -27.84 -8.27
C ALA A 320 -47.70 -28.15 -6.86
N CYS A 321 -47.33 -27.37 -5.85
CA CYS A 321 -47.80 -27.50 -4.47
C CYS A 321 -49.29 -27.21 -4.32
N GLN A 322 -49.82 -26.19 -5.01
CA GLN A 322 -51.26 -25.90 -5.00
C GLN A 322 -52.06 -27.04 -5.62
N TRP A 323 -51.57 -27.63 -6.70
CA TRP A 323 -52.16 -28.83 -7.28
C TRP A 323 -52.08 -30.02 -6.32
N LEU A 324 -50.92 -30.28 -5.71
CA LEU A 324 -50.71 -31.34 -4.72
C LEU A 324 -51.71 -31.23 -3.56
N MET A 325 -51.81 -30.04 -2.95
CA MET A 325 -52.76 -29.78 -1.87
C MET A 325 -54.21 -29.97 -2.31
N GLY A 326 -54.53 -29.65 -3.57
CA GLY A 326 -55.83 -29.93 -4.17
C GLY A 326 -56.14 -31.42 -4.27
N GLN A 327 -55.16 -32.26 -4.63
CA GLN A 327 -55.34 -33.72 -4.70
C GLN A 327 -55.52 -34.37 -3.34
N MET A 328 -54.93 -33.81 -2.28
CA MET A 328 -55.00 -34.43 -0.94
C MET A 328 -56.38 -34.28 -0.28
N LYS A 329 -57.25 -33.41 -0.80
CA LYS A 329 -58.63 -33.23 -0.30
C LYS A 329 -59.51 -34.48 -0.42
N TYR A 330 -59.06 -35.49 -1.16
CA TYR A 330 -59.77 -36.77 -1.33
C TYR A 330 -59.31 -37.86 -0.34
N PHE A 331 -58.41 -37.53 0.59
CA PHE A 331 -57.89 -38.46 1.61
C PHE A 331 -58.13 -37.87 3.00
N ASP A 332 -58.97 -38.54 3.80
CA ASP A 332 -59.35 -38.06 5.14
C ASP A 332 -58.18 -38.09 6.12
N GLU A 333 -57.19 -38.96 5.90
CA GLU A 333 -56.01 -39.14 6.75
C GLU A 333 -54.90 -38.10 6.49
N ILE A 334 -54.98 -37.33 5.40
CA ILE A 334 -53.96 -36.34 5.00
C ILE A 334 -54.53 -34.92 5.19
N VAL A 335 -54.39 -34.38 6.41
CA VAL A 335 -54.86 -33.05 6.76
C VAL A 335 -53.69 -32.09 6.96
N PHE A 336 -53.65 -31.00 6.18
CA PHE A 336 -52.64 -29.94 6.32
C PHE A 336 -53.05 -28.91 7.38
N GLU A 337 -52.12 -28.59 8.26
CA GLU A 337 -52.21 -27.48 9.21
C GLU A 337 -51.58 -26.20 8.64
N ASN A 338 -50.45 -26.33 7.94
CA ASN A 338 -49.73 -25.18 7.39
C ASN A 338 -48.94 -25.57 6.13
N PHE A 339 -48.69 -24.58 5.27
CA PHE A 339 -47.84 -24.71 4.09
C PHE A 339 -46.95 -23.49 3.94
N VAL A 340 -45.66 -23.74 3.71
CA VAL A 340 -44.66 -22.69 3.46
C VAL A 340 -43.88 -23.06 2.20
N ILE A 341 -43.75 -22.12 1.26
CA ILE A 341 -43.09 -22.37 -0.03
C ILE A 341 -41.57 -22.61 0.08
N GLU A 342 -40.94 -22.15 1.16
CA GLU A 342 -39.51 -22.30 1.41
C GLU A 342 -39.25 -22.61 2.90
N ALA A 343 -38.61 -23.74 3.16
CA ALA A 343 -38.33 -24.28 4.49
C ALA A 343 -36.87 -24.06 4.93
N ASN A 344 -36.13 -23.20 4.22
CA ASN A 344 -34.71 -22.90 4.42
C ASN A 344 -33.74 -24.05 4.07
N MET A 345 -34.26 -25.22 3.66
CA MET A 345 -33.47 -26.37 3.20
C MET A 345 -32.94 -26.22 1.77
N SER A 346 -33.50 -25.30 0.96
CA SER A 346 -32.96 -25.05 -0.39
C SER A 346 -31.56 -24.43 -0.39
N GLY A 347 -31.13 -23.87 0.74
CA GLY A 347 -29.89 -23.11 0.85
C GLY A 347 -29.92 -21.76 0.16
N ASP A 348 -31.08 -21.25 -0.25
CA ASP A 348 -31.18 -20.00 -1.01
C ASP A 348 -30.68 -18.78 -0.23
N LYS A 349 -29.50 -18.28 -0.64
CA LYS A 349 -28.73 -17.24 0.04
C LYS A 349 -28.24 -17.70 1.42
N LYS A 350 -27.89 -18.98 1.58
CA LYS A 350 -27.23 -19.52 2.79
C LYS A 350 -26.22 -20.61 2.42
N VAL A 351 -25.12 -20.65 3.15
CA VAL A 351 -24.15 -21.73 3.05
C VAL A 351 -24.64 -22.93 3.88
N ASN A 352 -24.66 -24.12 3.27
CA ASN A 352 -24.93 -25.37 3.95
C ASN A 352 -24.25 -26.55 3.24
N TYR A 353 -24.04 -27.65 3.97
CA TYR A 353 -23.37 -28.85 3.46
C TYR A 353 -24.16 -29.59 2.36
N MET A 354 -25.49 -29.56 2.41
CA MET A 354 -26.32 -30.26 1.43
C MET A 354 -26.13 -29.65 0.03
N SER A 355 -26.15 -28.32 -0.09
CA SER A 355 -25.85 -27.63 -1.35
C SER A 355 -24.43 -27.90 -1.82
N PHE A 356 -23.45 -27.93 -0.91
CA PHE A 356 -22.05 -28.22 -1.25
C PHE A 356 -21.88 -29.64 -1.83
N LEU A 357 -22.55 -30.64 -1.25
CA LEU A 357 -22.49 -32.03 -1.70
C LEU A 357 -23.29 -32.26 -2.99
N ASN A 358 -24.56 -31.86 -3.00
CA ASN A 358 -25.51 -32.18 -4.07
C ASN A 358 -25.45 -31.19 -5.26
N GLY A 359 -24.82 -30.03 -5.06
CA GLY A 359 -24.77 -28.92 -5.99
C GLY A 359 -26.00 -28.01 -5.89
N ARG A 360 -25.81 -26.72 -6.21
CA ARG A 360 -26.88 -25.72 -6.35
C ARG A 360 -26.47 -24.65 -7.36
N GLY A 361 -27.33 -24.26 -8.29
CA GLY A 361 -26.90 -23.48 -9.45
C GLY A 361 -26.08 -24.35 -10.40
N THR A 362 -24.91 -23.88 -10.82
CA THR A 362 -24.02 -24.57 -11.75
C THR A 362 -22.83 -25.17 -11.01
N ARG A 363 -22.62 -26.48 -11.16
CA ARG A 363 -21.41 -27.14 -10.68
C ARG A 363 -20.37 -27.12 -11.79
N VAL A 364 -19.26 -26.41 -11.59
CA VAL A 364 -18.23 -26.20 -12.61
C VAL A 364 -16.84 -26.44 -12.04
N ILE A 365 -15.97 -27.07 -12.83
CA ILE A 365 -14.57 -27.30 -12.48
C ILE A 365 -13.65 -26.58 -13.47
N ALA A 366 -12.57 -26.03 -12.95
CA ALA A 366 -11.44 -25.49 -13.71
C ALA A 366 -10.17 -26.22 -13.30
N GLU A 367 -9.30 -26.50 -14.26
CA GLU A 367 -8.05 -27.22 -14.07
C GLU A 367 -6.95 -26.61 -14.95
N ALA A 368 -5.75 -26.42 -14.39
CA ALA A 368 -4.59 -25.94 -15.11
C ALA A 368 -3.31 -26.60 -14.59
N PHE A 369 -2.41 -26.93 -15.51
CA PHE A 369 -1.02 -27.20 -15.17
C PHE A 369 -0.25 -25.89 -15.16
N LEU A 370 0.61 -25.68 -14.16
CA LEU A 370 1.51 -24.55 -14.05
C LEU A 370 2.96 -25.04 -14.15
N SER A 371 3.71 -24.53 -15.14
CA SER A 371 5.13 -24.85 -15.25
C SER A 371 5.92 -24.18 -14.12
N ARG A 372 7.05 -24.78 -13.74
CA ARG A 372 8.01 -24.18 -12.80
C ARG A 372 8.37 -22.75 -13.19
N GLU A 373 8.74 -22.56 -14.46
CA GLU A 373 9.08 -21.26 -15.03
C GLU A 373 7.96 -20.25 -14.80
N SER A 374 6.71 -20.61 -15.06
CA SER A 374 5.60 -19.69 -14.86
C SER A 374 5.35 -19.38 -13.38
N ILE A 375 5.55 -20.34 -12.48
CA ILE A 375 5.39 -20.14 -11.04
C ILE A 375 6.49 -19.20 -10.52
N GLU A 376 7.75 -19.43 -10.90
CA GLU A 376 8.89 -18.63 -10.45
C GLU A 376 8.91 -17.23 -11.11
N GLU A 377 8.66 -17.14 -12.41
CA GLU A 377 8.71 -15.86 -13.13
C GLU A 377 7.48 -14.98 -12.92
N VAL A 378 6.28 -15.56 -12.83
CA VAL A 378 5.03 -14.78 -12.77
C VAL A 378 4.51 -14.69 -11.34
N LEU A 379 4.44 -15.83 -10.65
CA LEU A 379 3.90 -15.90 -9.29
C LEU A 379 4.95 -15.59 -8.20
N LYS A 380 6.24 -15.57 -8.58
CA LYS A 380 7.37 -15.14 -7.73
C LYS A 380 7.57 -16.03 -6.48
N VAL A 381 7.29 -17.31 -6.62
CA VAL A 381 7.52 -18.37 -5.62
C VAL A 381 8.03 -19.63 -6.30
N THR A 382 8.48 -20.65 -5.56
CA THR A 382 8.74 -21.98 -6.13
C THR A 382 7.50 -22.88 -6.03
N PRO A 383 7.37 -23.93 -6.86
CA PRO A 383 6.33 -24.96 -6.73
C PRO A 383 6.19 -25.53 -5.30
N GLU A 384 7.32 -25.81 -4.65
CA GLU A 384 7.37 -26.38 -3.30
C GLU A 384 6.86 -25.38 -2.26
N GLN A 385 7.24 -24.11 -2.40
CA GLN A 385 6.79 -23.03 -1.52
C GLN A 385 5.28 -22.79 -1.67
N LEU A 386 4.76 -22.87 -2.90
CA LEU A 386 3.33 -22.76 -3.18
C LEU A 386 2.54 -23.89 -2.50
N LEU A 387 2.95 -25.15 -2.70
CA LEU A 387 2.30 -26.32 -2.10
C LEU A 387 2.40 -26.34 -0.58
N LYS A 388 3.56 -25.99 -0.02
CA LYS A 388 3.75 -25.91 1.44
C LYS A 388 2.84 -24.87 2.08
N THR A 389 2.73 -23.69 1.45
CA THR A 389 1.81 -22.64 1.91
C THR A 389 0.36 -23.09 1.79
N ASN A 390 -0.02 -23.72 0.68
CA ASN A 390 -1.36 -24.29 0.47
C ASN A 390 -1.75 -25.28 1.58
N LEU A 391 -0.83 -26.19 1.92
CA LEU A 391 -1.04 -27.17 2.99
C LEU A 391 -1.28 -26.48 4.35
N GLY A 392 -0.49 -25.46 4.68
CA GLY A 392 -0.71 -24.66 5.88
C GLY A 392 -2.09 -24.01 5.91
N PHE A 393 -2.50 -23.40 4.80
CA PHE A 393 -3.83 -22.80 4.66
C PHE A 393 -4.95 -23.84 4.82
N MET A 394 -4.84 -25.00 4.18
CA MET A 394 -5.81 -26.09 4.32
C MET A 394 -5.98 -26.51 5.79
N THR A 395 -4.88 -26.70 6.53
CA THR A 395 -4.96 -27.08 7.95
C THR A 395 -5.67 -26.02 8.80
N GLY A 396 -5.40 -24.74 8.56
CA GLY A 396 -6.09 -23.64 9.25
C GLY A 396 -7.58 -23.59 8.91
N SER A 397 -7.93 -23.73 7.63
CA SER A 397 -9.32 -23.74 7.16
C SER A 397 -10.13 -24.90 7.75
N PHE A 398 -9.55 -26.09 7.85
CA PHE A 398 -10.22 -27.23 8.49
C PHE A 398 -10.42 -27.02 9.99
N GLN A 399 -9.43 -26.44 10.68
CA GLN A 399 -9.52 -26.17 12.12
C GLN A 399 -10.69 -25.23 12.47
N VAL A 400 -11.04 -24.29 11.58
CA VAL A 400 -12.14 -23.34 11.78
C VAL A 400 -13.47 -23.80 11.17
N GLY A 401 -13.53 -25.00 10.59
CA GLY A 401 -14.76 -25.54 9.99
C GLY A 401 -15.17 -24.86 8.67
N MET A 402 -14.21 -24.39 7.88
CA MET A 402 -14.49 -23.81 6.56
C MET A 402 -15.16 -24.83 5.62
N ILE A 403 -16.29 -24.46 5.02
CA ILE A 403 -17.01 -25.30 4.05
C ILE A 403 -16.50 -24.96 2.65
N GLY A 404 -15.77 -25.89 2.04
CA GLY A 404 -15.12 -25.68 0.75
C GLY A 404 -13.87 -24.81 0.89
N TYR A 405 -12.71 -25.47 0.95
CA TYR A 405 -11.41 -24.80 1.04
C TYR A 405 -11.07 -24.02 -0.24
N ASN A 406 -10.77 -22.73 -0.09
CA ASN A 406 -10.24 -21.85 -1.13
C ASN A 406 -9.54 -20.65 -0.47
N ILE A 407 -8.98 -19.72 -1.25
CA ILE A 407 -8.24 -18.56 -0.74
C ILE A 407 -9.12 -17.32 -0.70
N ASN A 408 -9.57 -16.83 -1.87
CA ASN A 408 -10.42 -15.64 -1.96
C ASN A 408 -11.28 -15.58 -3.23
N VAL A 409 -11.83 -16.72 -3.66
CA VAL A 409 -12.72 -16.81 -4.84
C VAL A 409 -13.92 -15.86 -4.78
N ALA A 410 -14.38 -15.52 -3.56
CA ALA A 410 -15.45 -14.56 -3.33
C ALA A 410 -15.18 -13.20 -3.97
N ASN A 411 -13.92 -12.76 -4.04
CA ASN A 411 -13.56 -11.47 -4.63
C ASN A 411 -13.81 -11.47 -6.15
N VAL A 412 -13.43 -12.53 -6.86
CA VAL A 412 -13.70 -12.67 -8.30
C VAL A 412 -15.21 -12.80 -8.54
N ILE A 413 -15.90 -13.64 -7.76
CA ILE A 413 -17.32 -13.88 -7.95
C ILE A 413 -18.11 -12.59 -7.70
N ALA A 414 -17.87 -11.88 -6.61
CA ALA A 414 -18.52 -10.60 -6.31
C ALA A 414 -18.26 -9.57 -7.41
N ALA A 415 -17.02 -9.45 -7.87
CA ALA A 415 -16.64 -8.46 -8.87
C ALA A 415 -17.25 -8.76 -10.26
N ILE A 416 -17.29 -10.02 -10.66
CA ILE A 416 -17.98 -10.43 -11.90
C ILE A 416 -19.49 -10.26 -11.74
N PHE A 417 -20.07 -10.64 -10.60
CA PHE A 417 -21.51 -10.55 -10.35
C PHE A 417 -22.01 -9.11 -10.44
N ALA A 418 -21.31 -8.18 -9.78
CA ALA A 418 -21.61 -6.76 -9.84
C ALA A 418 -21.44 -6.19 -11.26
N ALA A 419 -20.40 -6.61 -11.99
CA ALA A 419 -20.16 -6.19 -13.37
C ALA A 419 -21.24 -6.68 -14.35
N THR A 420 -21.80 -7.87 -14.12
CA THR A 420 -22.63 -8.58 -15.10
C THR A 420 -24.10 -8.71 -14.72
N GLY A 421 -24.53 -8.07 -13.63
CA GLY A 421 -25.95 -8.01 -13.25
C GLY A 421 -26.50 -9.32 -12.66
N GLN A 422 -25.63 -10.09 -12.01
CA GLN A 422 -26.04 -11.28 -11.24
C GLN A 422 -26.59 -10.87 -9.87
N ASP A 423 -27.18 -11.83 -9.13
CA ASP A 423 -27.64 -11.58 -7.77
C ASP A 423 -26.45 -11.58 -6.79
N ILE A 424 -26.03 -10.38 -6.35
CA ILE A 424 -24.93 -10.19 -5.39
C ILE A 424 -25.24 -10.87 -4.05
N GLY A 425 -26.53 -11.04 -3.70
CA GLY A 425 -26.93 -11.81 -2.53
C GLY A 425 -26.65 -13.31 -2.64
N CYS A 426 -26.17 -13.80 -3.78
CA CYS A 426 -25.74 -15.18 -3.98
C CYS A 426 -24.21 -15.34 -3.96
N VAL A 427 -23.45 -14.27 -3.68
CA VAL A 427 -21.98 -14.32 -3.67
C VAL A 427 -21.47 -15.35 -2.66
N HIS A 428 -21.93 -15.30 -1.40
CA HIS A 428 -21.41 -16.18 -0.35
C HIS A 428 -21.67 -17.67 -0.62
N GLU A 429 -22.83 -18.02 -1.16
CA GLU A 429 -23.13 -19.40 -1.54
C GLU A 429 -22.40 -19.84 -2.82
N SER A 430 -22.25 -18.93 -3.80
CA SER A 430 -21.51 -19.19 -5.03
C SER A 430 -20.00 -19.28 -4.80
N SER A 431 -19.51 -18.70 -3.71
CA SER A 431 -18.10 -18.70 -3.31
C SER A 431 -17.67 -19.95 -2.55
N LEU A 432 -18.55 -20.94 -2.39
CA LEU A 432 -18.12 -22.27 -2.01
C LEU A 432 -17.25 -22.82 -3.13
N GLY A 433 -15.97 -23.02 -2.84
CA GLY A 433 -14.97 -23.52 -3.77
C GLY A 433 -14.12 -24.61 -3.14
N GLN A 434 -13.57 -25.52 -3.94
CA GLN A 434 -12.58 -26.51 -3.50
C GLN A 434 -11.33 -26.34 -4.37
N LEU A 435 -10.29 -25.73 -3.79
CA LEU A 435 -8.97 -25.62 -4.38
C LEU A 435 -8.16 -26.88 -4.07
N HIS A 436 -7.58 -27.49 -5.10
CA HIS A 436 -6.64 -28.60 -4.95
C HIS A 436 -5.38 -28.33 -5.76
N LEU A 437 -4.22 -28.47 -5.11
CA LEU A 437 -2.91 -28.32 -5.72
C LEU A 437 -2.09 -29.58 -5.45
N GLU A 438 -1.43 -30.10 -6.48
CA GLU A 438 -0.53 -31.24 -6.38
C GLU A 438 0.72 -31.05 -7.24
N MET A 439 1.83 -31.67 -6.83
CA MET A 439 3.07 -31.66 -7.60
C MET A 439 2.96 -32.63 -8.77
N VAL A 440 3.24 -32.16 -9.99
CA VAL A 440 3.31 -33.02 -11.18
C VAL A 440 4.59 -32.70 -11.94
N GLY A 441 5.53 -33.65 -11.96
CA GLY A 441 6.87 -33.41 -12.50
C GLY A 441 7.59 -32.33 -11.69
N ASP A 442 7.99 -31.26 -12.35
CA ASP A 442 8.60 -30.07 -11.73
C ASP A 442 7.63 -28.89 -11.56
N GLY A 443 6.38 -29.03 -12.01
CA GLY A 443 5.32 -28.02 -11.94
C GLY A 443 4.19 -28.40 -10.98
N VAL A 444 3.09 -27.65 -11.03
CA VAL A 444 1.91 -27.84 -10.16
C VAL A 444 0.66 -28.03 -10.99
N GLN A 445 -0.06 -29.12 -10.74
CA GLN A 445 -1.42 -29.30 -11.21
C GLN A 445 -2.37 -28.63 -10.22
N ALA A 446 -3.23 -27.75 -10.72
CA ALA A 446 -4.15 -26.95 -9.92
C ALA A 446 -5.59 -27.13 -10.41
N SER A 447 -6.53 -27.34 -9.49
CA SER A 447 -7.95 -27.39 -9.81
C SER A 447 -8.81 -26.61 -8.83
N MET A 448 -9.91 -26.06 -9.34
CA MET A 448 -10.93 -25.32 -8.60
C MET A 448 -12.30 -25.88 -8.97
N LEU A 449 -13.01 -26.44 -8.00
CA LEU A 449 -14.41 -26.84 -8.16
C LEU A 449 -15.31 -25.83 -7.45
N LEU A 450 -16.25 -25.23 -8.19
CA LEU A 450 -17.34 -24.42 -7.64
C LEU A 450 -18.63 -25.26 -7.65
N PRO A 451 -19.03 -25.89 -6.54
CA PRO A 451 -20.24 -26.71 -6.47
C PRO A 451 -21.55 -25.93 -6.54
N CYS A 452 -21.53 -24.65 -6.20
CA CYS A 452 -22.73 -23.89 -5.86
C CYS A 452 -22.91 -22.59 -6.67
N LEU A 453 -22.36 -22.49 -7.90
CA LEU A 453 -22.31 -21.23 -8.64
C LEU A 453 -23.67 -20.82 -9.22
N VAL A 454 -24.36 -19.88 -8.57
CA VAL A 454 -25.68 -19.40 -9.01
C VAL A 454 -25.52 -18.25 -9.98
N VAL A 455 -25.64 -18.54 -11.27
CA VAL A 455 -25.44 -17.56 -12.36
C VAL A 455 -26.50 -17.71 -13.46
N GLY A 456 -26.74 -16.63 -14.18
CA GLY A 456 -27.56 -16.64 -15.38
C GLY A 456 -27.12 -15.60 -16.40
N THR A 457 -27.44 -15.84 -17.67
CA THR A 457 -27.14 -14.93 -18.80
C THR A 457 -28.39 -14.27 -19.37
N VAL A 458 -29.55 -14.59 -18.78
CA VAL A 458 -30.87 -14.00 -19.02
C VAL A 458 -31.59 -13.71 -17.69
N GLY A 459 -32.44 -12.68 -17.67
CA GLY A 459 -33.23 -12.29 -16.51
C GLY A 459 -32.46 -11.50 -15.44
N GLY A 460 -33.13 -11.08 -14.37
CA GLY A 460 -32.51 -10.30 -13.29
C GLY A 460 -31.89 -9.00 -13.78
N GLY A 461 -30.67 -8.68 -13.34
CA GLY A 461 -29.93 -7.48 -13.73
C GLY A 461 -29.22 -7.56 -15.09
N THR A 462 -29.17 -8.74 -15.72
CA THR A 462 -28.40 -8.97 -16.97
C THR A 462 -28.90 -8.18 -18.17
N HIS A 463 -30.14 -7.68 -18.12
CA HIS A 463 -30.74 -6.90 -19.20
C HIS A 463 -30.41 -5.40 -19.15
N LEU A 464 -29.86 -4.92 -18.03
CA LEU A 464 -29.41 -3.54 -17.90
C LEU A 464 -28.25 -3.28 -18.88
N SER A 465 -28.30 -2.16 -19.58
CA SER A 465 -27.39 -1.86 -20.71
C SER A 465 -25.91 -2.08 -20.39
N ARG A 466 -25.41 -1.47 -19.32
CA ARG A 466 -23.99 -1.58 -18.90
C ARG A 466 -23.61 -3.02 -18.57
N GLN A 467 -24.42 -3.72 -17.78
CA GLN A 467 -24.20 -5.12 -17.40
C GLN A 467 -24.24 -6.06 -18.60
N ARG A 468 -25.15 -5.81 -19.55
CA ARG A 468 -25.26 -6.54 -20.81
C ARG A 468 -24.00 -6.36 -21.66
N ASP A 469 -23.49 -5.14 -21.78
CA ASP A 469 -22.26 -4.87 -22.53
C ASP A 469 -21.06 -5.58 -21.91
N LEU A 470 -20.96 -5.63 -20.59
CA LEU A 470 -19.91 -6.36 -19.88
C LEU A 470 -20.04 -7.89 -20.04
N LEU A 471 -21.26 -8.43 -20.11
CA LEU A 471 -21.50 -9.81 -20.51
C LEU A 471 -21.10 -10.07 -21.97
N ASN A 472 -21.33 -9.11 -22.87
CA ASN A 472 -20.97 -9.21 -24.29
C ASN A 472 -19.45 -9.30 -24.49
N ILE A 473 -18.64 -8.57 -23.70
CA ILE A 473 -17.17 -8.65 -23.75
C ILE A 473 -16.67 -10.09 -23.55
N MET A 474 -17.35 -10.87 -22.69
CA MET A 474 -17.02 -12.29 -22.45
C MET A 474 -17.68 -13.25 -23.44
N GLY A 475 -18.55 -12.75 -24.33
CA GLY A 475 -19.38 -13.55 -25.23
C GLY A 475 -20.46 -14.35 -24.50
N CYS A 476 -20.96 -13.82 -23.38
CA CYS A 476 -21.83 -14.50 -22.42
C CYS A 476 -23.25 -13.92 -22.32
N SER A 477 -23.67 -13.01 -23.21
CA SER A 477 -25.04 -12.49 -23.17
C SER A 477 -26.02 -13.37 -23.94
N GLY A 478 -27.22 -13.60 -23.38
CA GLY A 478 -28.32 -14.30 -24.05
C GLY A 478 -28.40 -15.79 -23.78
N GLU A 479 -29.20 -16.49 -24.59
CA GLU A 479 -29.47 -17.93 -24.48
C GLU A 479 -28.27 -18.78 -24.97
N GLY A 480 -28.12 -19.97 -24.40
CA GLY A 480 -27.02 -20.91 -24.66
C GLY A 480 -25.65 -20.47 -24.12
N LYS A 481 -25.61 -19.55 -23.15
CA LYS A 481 -24.38 -18.90 -22.67
C LYS A 481 -24.06 -19.13 -21.20
N ALA A 482 -24.99 -19.65 -20.39
CA ALA A 482 -24.76 -19.84 -18.96
C ALA A 482 -23.57 -20.76 -18.65
N SER A 483 -23.42 -21.88 -19.38
CA SER A 483 -22.28 -22.78 -19.18
C SER A 483 -20.94 -22.13 -19.51
N ARG A 484 -20.87 -21.34 -20.60
CA ARG A 484 -19.67 -20.55 -20.93
C ARG A 484 -19.32 -19.57 -19.82
N PHE A 485 -20.34 -18.90 -19.28
CA PHE A 485 -20.15 -17.91 -18.23
C PHE A 485 -19.65 -18.55 -16.92
N ALA A 486 -20.22 -19.69 -16.53
CA ALA A 486 -19.77 -20.47 -15.38
C ALA A 486 -18.31 -20.95 -15.53
N GLU A 487 -17.94 -21.44 -16.72
CA GLU A 487 -16.55 -21.83 -17.02
C GLU A 487 -15.57 -20.65 -16.89
N ILE A 488 -15.94 -19.47 -17.40
CA ILE A 488 -15.10 -18.27 -17.29
C ILE A 488 -14.89 -17.88 -15.82
N ILE A 489 -15.96 -17.86 -15.01
CA ILE A 489 -15.86 -17.55 -13.57
C ILE A 489 -14.92 -18.55 -12.87
N ALA A 490 -15.07 -19.85 -13.13
CA ALA A 490 -14.23 -20.87 -12.51
C ALA A 490 -12.74 -20.70 -12.88
N GLY A 491 -12.45 -20.38 -14.14
CA GLY A 491 -11.07 -20.12 -14.59
C GLY A 491 -10.44 -18.90 -13.93
N PHE A 492 -11.18 -17.80 -13.82
CA PHE A 492 -10.68 -16.60 -13.13
C PHE A 492 -10.61 -16.77 -11.60
N ALA A 493 -11.49 -17.57 -11.00
CA ALA A 493 -11.41 -17.93 -9.58
C ALA A 493 -10.13 -18.73 -9.28
N LEU A 494 -9.81 -19.75 -10.10
CA LEU A 494 -8.56 -20.50 -10.00
C LEU A 494 -7.34 -19.58 -10.16
N ALA A 495 -7.36 -18.72 -11.18
CA ALA A 495 -6.28 -17.78 -11.44
C ALA A 495 -6.04 -16.82 -10.26
N LEU A 496 -7.09 -16.24 -9.68
CA LEU A 496 -6.98 -15.36 -8.53
C LEU A 496 -6.37 -16.11 -7.34
N ASP A 497 -6.91 -17.26 -6.96
CA ASP A 497 -6.45 -18.01 -5.78
C ASP A 497 -4.97 -18.40 -5.88
N LEU A 498 -4.52 -18.84 -7.06
CA LEU A 498 -3.10 -19.11 -7.33
C LEU A 498 -2.23 -17.86 -7.13
N SER A 499 -2.67 -16.71 -7.63
CA SER A 499 -1.96 -15.44 -7.45
C SER A 499 -1.96 -15.01 -5.98
N THR A 500 -3.10 -15.03 -5.30
CA THR A 500 -3.23 -14.58 -3.91
C THR A 500 -2.36 -15.44 -2.99
N LEU A 501 -2.46 -16.76 -3.13
CA LEU A 501 -1.65 -17.70 -2.34
C LEU A 501 -0.16 -17.47 -2.54
N SER A 502 0.27 -17.20 -3.77
CA SER A 502 1.67 -16.93 -4.09
C SER A 502 2.16 -15.60 -3.51
N ALA A 503 1.35 -14.54 -3.55
CA ALA A 503 1.70 -13.25 -2.91
C ALA A 503 1.88 -13.39 -1.39
N ILE A 504 1.06 -14.22 -0.75
CA ILE A 504 1.17 -14.49 0.69
C ILE A 504 2.43 -15.31 0.96
N ALA A 505 2.65 -16.38 0.19
CA ALA A 505 3.82 -17.24 0.32
C ALA A 505 5.15 -16.47 0.18
N SER A 506 5.19 -15.45 -0.69
CA SER A 506 6.38 -14.63 -0.93
C SER A 506 6.50 -13.38 -0.03
N GLY A 507 5.57 -13.17 0.92
CA GLY A 507 5.53 -11.97 1.77
C GLY A 507 5.16 -10.67 1.02
N GLN A 508 4.77 -10.73 -0.25
CA GLN A 508 4.44 -9.56 -1.07
C GLN A 508 3.01 -9.04 -0.85
N PHE A 509 2.17 -9.79 -0.13
CA PHE A 509 0.78 -9.46 0.10
C PHE A 509 0.59 -8.10 0.79
N ALA A 510 1.25 -7.88 1.93
CA ALA A 510 1.15 -6.61 2.67
C ALA A 510 1.66 -5.43 1.84
N HIS A 511 2.85 -5.55 1.25
CA HIS A 511 3.45 -4.49 0.44
C HIS A 511 2.58 -4.11 -0.78
N SER A 512 1.94 -5.09 -1.43
CA SER A 512 1.05 -4.83 -2.58
C SER A 512 -0.22 -4.09 -2.15
N HIS A 513 -0.82 -4.44 -1.02
CA HIS A 513 -1.95 -3.73 -0.45
C HIS A 513 -1.57 -2.33 0.07
N GLU A 514 -0.36 -2.12 0.58
CA GLU A 514 0.11 -0.78 0.95
C GLU A 514 0.30 0.12 -0.27
N ARG A 515 0.87 -0.40 -1.36
CA ARG A 515 1.17 0.37 -2.57
C ARG A 515 -0.04 0.64 -3.45
N LEU A 516 -0.96 -0.32 -3.58
CA LEU A 516 -2.09 -0.25 -4.51
C LEU A 516 -3.47 -0.23 -3.81
N GLY A 517 -3.54 -0.55 -2.52
CA GLY A 517 -4.77 -0.61 -1.72
C GLY A 517 -4.99 0.60 -0.82
N ARG A 518 -4.03 1.53 -0.70
CA ARG A 518 -4.26 2.81 0.00
C ARG A 518 -5.01 3.79 -0.90
N ASN A 519 -6.31 3.98 -0.64
CA ASN A 519 -7.10 5.15 -1.09
C ASN A 519 -6.66 6.44 -0.35
N ARG A 520 -5.37 6.76 -0.37
CA ARG A 520 -4.88 8.10 -0.04
C ARG A 520 -4.26 8.65 -1.33
N PRO A 521 -4.93 9.52 -2.08
CA PRO A 521 -4.24 10.27 -3.12
C PRO A 521 -3.11 11.05 -2.43
N ILE A 522 -1.86 10.66 -2.70
CA ILE A 522 -0.70 11.42 -2.27
C ILE A 522 -0.80 12.76 -3.02
N ASN A 523 -0.91 13.86 -2.27
CA ASN A 523 -0.91 15.19 -2.87
C ASN A 523 0.54 15.55 -3.25
N TRP A 524 1.00 14.96 -4.34
CA TRP A 524 2.36 15.11 -4.85
C TRP A 524 2.81 16.56 -4.88
N PHE A 525 4.08 16.79 -4.59
CA PHE A 525 4.75 18.06 -4.89
C PHE A 525 4.75 18.30 -6.41
N ARG A 526 4.37 19.51 -6.82
CA ARG A 526 4.11 19.91 -8.20
C ARG A 526 4.89 21.18 -8.52
N GLN A 527 4.99 21.48 -9.81
CA GLN A 527 5.66 22.70 -10.28
C GLN A 527 5.03 23.97 -9.69
N GLU A 528 3.71 23.97 -9.45
CA GLU A 528 2.96 25.07 -8.85
C GLU A 528 3.35 25.36 -7.38
N ASP A 529 3.96 24.39 -6.68
CA ASP A 529 4.45 24.59 -5.32
C ASP A 529 5.75 25.39 -5.26
N LEU A 530 6.47 25.57 -6.39
CA LEU A 530 7.67 26.40 -6.47
C LEU A 530 7.32 27.91 -6.55
N SER A 531 6.55 28.36 -5.57
CA SER A 531 6.05 29.74 -5.47
C SER A 531 7.00 30.64 -4.66
N PRO A 532 6.84 31.98 -4.72
CA PRO A 532 7.62 32.90 -3.88
C PRO A 532 7.56 32.55 -2.38
N GLU A 533 6.40 32.12 -1.89
CA GLU A 533 6.17 31.73 -0.50
C GLU A 533 6.98 30.49 -0.09
N PHE A 534 7.21 29.56 -1.02
CA PHE A 534 8.05 28.39 -0.80
C PHE A 534 9.52 28.77 -0.56
N PHE A 535 10.05 29.72 -1.33
CA PHE A 535 11.47 30.12 -1.24
C PHE A 535 11.77 31.07 -0.08
N GLU A 536 10.81 31.91 0.30
CA GLU A 536 11.04 33.04 1.20
C GLU A 536 11.63 32.68 2.57
N PRO A 537 11.14 31.66 3.32
CA PRO A 537 11.70 31.30 4.62
C PRO A 537 13.18 30.89 4.53
N GLY A 538 13.50 30.08 3.52
CA GLY A 538 14.87 29.60 3.31
C GLY A 538 15.82 30.72 2.89
N VAL A 539 15.39 31.61 1.99
CA VAL A 539 16.19 32.76 1.55
C VAL A 539 16.48 33.72 2.71
N ARG A 540 15.52 33.99 3.59
CA ARG A 540 15.76 34.82 4.79
C ARG A 540 16.82 34.23 5.70
N LEU A 541 16.70 32.93 5.98
CA LEU A 541 17.66 32.22 6.83
C LEU A 541 19.07 32.22 6.22
N ALA A 542 19.18 31.92 4.92
CA ALA A 542 20.47 31.86 4.22
C ALA A 542 21.14 33.24 3.99
N LEU A 543 20.37 34.32 4.06
CA LEU A 543 20.86 35.69 3.94
C LEU A 543 20.99 36.41 5.29
N ASP A 544 20.52 35.81 6.38
CA ASP A 544 20.44 36.40 7.72
C ASP A 544 19.73 37.78 7.70
N ASP A 545 18.62 37.89 6.96
CA ASP A 545 17.83 39.14 6.86
C ASP A 545 16.32 38.87 6.74
N GLU A 546 15.62 39.04 7.87
CA GLU A 546 14.16 38.88 8.00
C GLU A 546 13.33 39.85 7.15
N ARG A 547 13.94 40.93 6.63
CA ARG A 547 13.24 41.92 5.80
C ARG A 547 13.14 41.51 4.35
N VAL A 548 13.92 40.50 3.93
CA VAL A 548 13.88 39.99 2.56
C VAL A 548 12.50 39.39 2.29
N ARG A 549 11.96 39.75 1.12
CA ARG A 549 10.75 39.15 0.55
C ARG A 549 11.06 38.62 -0.83
N VAL A 550 10.47 37.49 -1.20
CA VAL A 550 10.54 36.98 -2.57
C VAL A 550 9.30 37.50 -3.31
N GLU A 551 9.48 38.37 -4.30
CA GLU A 551 8.38 38.94 -5.08
C GLU A 551 7.95 38.01 -6.22
N SER A 552 8.90 37.31 -6.83
CA SER A 552 8.64 36.37 -7.91
C SER A 552 9.69 35.26 -7.93
N ALA A 553 9.26 34.09 -8.40
CA ALA A 553 10.11 32.93 -8.67
C ALA A 553 9.79 32.45 -10.10
N THR A 554 10.78 32.52 -10.99
CA THR A 554 10.59 32.21 -12.42
C THR A 554 11.61 31.19 -12.91
N PRO A 555 11.21 30.19 -13.72
CA PRO A 555 12.17 29.28 -14.34
C PRO A 555 13.17 30.03 -15.24
N ILE A 556 14.42 29.59 -15.23
CA ILE A 556 15.45 30.09 -16.16
C ILE A 556 15.48 29.15 -17.37
N GLU A 557 14.98 29.64 -18.51
CA GLU A 557 14.94 28.87 -19.76
C GLU A 557 16.34 28.73 -20.43
N GLY A 558 16.51 27.70 -21.25
CA GLY A 558 17.71 27.52 -22.08
C GLY A 558 18.97 27.06 -21.32
N VAL A 559 18.82 26.53 -20.12
CA VAL A 559 19.93 26.02 -19.30
C VAL A 559 20.09 24.53 -19.53
N GLU A 560 21.23 24.11 -20.10
CA GLU A 560 21.64 22.70 -20.06
C GLU A 560 22.01 22.36 -18.61
N LEU A 561 21.27 21.42 -18.03
CA LEU A 561 21.50 20.94 -16.68
C LEU A 561 22.45 19.73 -16.73
N GLY A 562 23.39 19.69 -15.79
CA GLY A 562 24.34 18.60 -15.67
C GLY A 562 23.68 17.22 -15.44
N SER A 563 24.45 16.18 -15.72
CA SER A 563 23.97 14.79 -15.83
C SER A 563 23.84 14.05 -14.48
N SER A 564 22.86 14.42 -13.64
CA SER A 564 22.47 13.54 -12.53
C SER A 564 21.69 12.34 -13.08
N ILE A 565 22.41 11.22 -13.22
CA ILE A 565 21.93 10.01 -13.90
C ILE A 565 20.69 9.43 -13.18
N ILE A 566 20.75 9.36 -11.85
CA ILE A 566 19.72 8.77 -10.99
C ILE A 566 18.42 9.58 -11.09
N THR A 567 18.54 10.89 -10.88
CA THR A 567 17.40 11.80 -10.87
C THR A 567 16.75 11.89 -12.26
N GLU A 568 17.55 11.98 -13.34
CA GLU A 568 17.02 12.08 -14.70
C GLU A 568 16.32 10.79 -15.18
N LEU A 569 16.93 9.62 -14.95
CA LEU A 569 16.35 8.35 -15.39
C LEU A 569 15.06 8.04 -14.62
N THR A 570 14.99 8.41 -13.35
CA THR A 570 13.79 8.20 -12.51
C THR A 570 12.67 9.16 -12.91
N ALA A 571 12.98 10.44 -13.19
CA ALA A 571 12.00 11.45 -13.60
C ALA A 571 11.17 11.05 -14.83
N ARG A 572 11.72 10.24 -15.75
CA ARG A 572 11.00 9.76 -16.96
C ARG A 572 9.94 8.68 -16.66
N LYS A 573 9.92 8.12 -15.45
CA LYS A 573 9.06 6.97 -15.08
C LYS A 573 8.09 7.26 -13.93
N VAL A 574 8.34 8.32 -13.16
CA VAL A 574 7.48 8.72 -12.04
C VAL A 574 6.49 9.81 -12.46
N ARG A 575 5.32 9.86 -11.80
CA ARG A 575 4.28 10.86 -12.07
C ARG A 575 4.40 12.13 -11.21
N LYS A 576 5.35 12.17 -10.28
CA LYS A 576 5.61 13.30 -9.38
C LYS A 576 6.75 14.18 -9.92
N LEU A 577 6.80 15.44 -9.51
CA LEU A 577 7.89 16.34 -9.91
C LEU A 577 9.21 15.81 -9.35
N VAL A 578 10.15 15.46 -10.23
CA VAL A 578 11.52 15.03 -9.87
C VAL A 578 12.45 15.64 -10.91
N GLY A 579 13.58 16.19 -10.47
CA GLY A 579 14.51 16.84 -11.38
C GLY A 579 15.27 18.00 -10.78
N HIS A 580 15.97 18.71 -11.66
CA HIS A 580 16.67 19.95 -11.37
C HIS A 580 15.94 21.10 -12.07
N PHE A 581 15.61 22.16 -11.32
CA PHE A 581 14.83 23.29 -11.79
C PHE A 581 15.58 24.59 -11.50
N PRO A 582 16.24 25.20 -12.49
CA PRO A 582 16.92 26.47 -12.32
C PRO A 582 15.88 27.59 -12.21
N MET A 583 15.93 28.36 -11.12
CA MET A 583 14.95 29.39 -10.82
C MET A 583 15.65 30.73 -10.56
N ARG A 584 15.05 31.81 -11.03
CA ARG A 584 15.43 33.19 -10.73
C ARG A 584 14.43 33.79 -9.74
N LEU A 585 14.93 34.21 -8.59
CA LEU A 585 14.16 34.83 -7.52
C LEU A 585 14.38 36.34 -7.55
N GLN A 586 13.28 37.11 -7.53
CA GLN A 586 13.31 38.56 -7.35
C GLN A 586 13.08 38.91 -5.88
N LEU A 587 14.03 39.63 -5.28
CA LEU A 587 14.06 39.95 -3.86
C LEU A 587 13.74 41.43 -3.60
N ARG A 588 12.89 41.71 -2.61
CA ARG A 588 12.62 43.06 -2.10
C ARG A 588 13.17 43.22 -0.68
N GLY A 589 13.63 44.43 -0.34
CA GLY A 589 14.11 44.78 1.01
C GLY A 589 15.63 44.88 1.15
N ARG A 590 16.39 44.69 0.06
CA ARG A 590 17.85 44.85 0.02
C ARG A 590 18.24 46.35 -0.02
N ASN A 591 18.12 47.01 1.14
CA ASN A 591 18.53 48.38 1.56
C ASN A 591 17.55 49.56 1.38
N ASP A 592 17.04 50.04 2.53
CA ASP A 592 16.99 51.48 2.84
C ASP A 592 17.90 51.78 4.06
N LYS A 593 18.99 52.52 3.79
CA LYS A 593 19.85 53.33 4.68
C LYS A 593 20.24 52.80 6.09
N LYS A 594 21.52 52.42 6.26
CA LYS A 594 22.33 52.84 7.43
C LYS A 594 22.97 54.19 7.10
N LEU A 595 22.28 55.29 7.41
CA LEU A 595 22.89 56.62 7.49
C LEU A 595 22.32 57.37 8.70
N GLY A 596 23.12 57.41 9.78
CA GLY A 596 23.16 58.44 10.82
C GLY A 596 21.91 58.74 11.67
N SER A 597 22.00 58.44 12.97
CA SER A 597 21.85 59.48 14.00
C SER A 597 22.44 59.01 15.33
N ASP A 598 23.39 59.79 15.83
CA ASP A 598 24.02 59.69 17.14
C ASP A 598 23.05 59.54 18.31
N LYS A 599 23.43 58.69 19.28
CA LYS A 599 23.45 59.05 20.70
C LYS A 599 24.42 58.16 21.49
N LYS A 600 25.44 58.82 22.05
CA LYS A 600 26.45 58.33 22.99
C LYS A 600 25.83 57.65 24.22
N LEU A 601 26.43 56.55 24.69
CA LEU A 601 27.07 56.47 26.02
C LEU A 601 27.80 55.12 26.21
N GLY A 602 29.02 55.15 26.77
CA GLY A 602 29.57 54.06 27.58
C GLY A 602 30.63 53.17 26.95
N SER A 603 31.87 53.41 27.33
CA SER A 603 33.13 52.72 27.04
C SER A 603 33.22 51.25 27.49
N ASN A 604 33.81 50.37 26.67
CA ASN A 604 35.12 49.76 26.96
C ASN A 604 35.63 48.90 25.79
N ASP A 605 36.88 49.17 25.42
CA ASP A 605 37.69 48.48 24.41
C ASP A 605 38.10 47.06 24.86
N ALA A 606 37.97 46.07 23.97
CA ALA A 606 39.08 45.25 23.46
C ALA A 606 38.55 44.04 22.63
N MET A 607 39.28 43.70 21.56
CA MET A 607 39.08 42.59 20.60
C MET A 607 37.99 42.77 19.53
N ARG A 608 38.39 43.35 18.39
CA ARG A 608 38.14 42.84 17.02
C ARG A 608 38.89 43.71 16.01
N ARG A 609 40.02 43.22 15.49
CA ARG A 609 40.62 43.66 14.24
C ARG A 609 40.55 42.49 13.25
N ASP A 610 40.60 42.84 11.97
CA ASP A 610 40.42 42.03 10.77
C ASP A 610 39.02 41.53 10.43
N ALA A 611 38.22 42.45 9.89
CA ALA A 611 37.31 42.16 8.80
C ALA A 611 37.40 43.30 7.79
N GLY A 612 38.25 43.15 6.79
CA GLY A 612 38.54 44.23 5.85
C GLY A 612 39.24 43.79 4.57
N SER A 613 38.55 43.08 3.68
CA SER A 613 38.52 43.38 2.24
C SER A 613 37.63 42.39 1.48
N LEU A 614 36.40 42.81 1.18
CA LEU A 614 35.61 42.28 0.06
C LEU A 614 34.93 43.49 -0.58
N ARG A 615 35.71 44.19 -1.41
CA ARG A 615 35.26 45.32 -2.23
C ARG A 615 35.98 45.28 -3.57
N ALA A 616 35.32 44.65 -4.53
CA ALA A 616 35.30 44.90 -5.98
C ALA A 616 34.85 43.56 -6.58
N THR A 617 33.73 43.43 -7.27
CA THR A 617 33.37 44.14 -8.49
C THR A 617 31.87 43.91 -8.69
N LEU A 618 31.08 44.92 -9.08
CA LEU A 618 29.83 44.82 -9.88
C LEU A 618 29.16 46.21 -9.92
N GLY A 619 28.85 46.66 -11.14
CA GLY A 619 28.31 47.98 -11.50
C GLY A 619 26.84 48.22 -11.09
N PRO A 620 26.23 49.35 -11.51
CA PRO A 620 25.18 50.01 -10.73
C PRO A 620 23.75 49.49 -11.01
N GLY A 621 22.99 49.28 -9.93
CA GLY A 621 21.62 49.82 -9.84
C GLY A 621 20.44 48.85 -9.88
N SER A 622 20.43 47.80 -10.70
CA SER A 622 19.22 46.94 -10.88
C SER A 622 19.40 45.46 -10.57
N GLU A 623 20.64 44.92 -10.62
CA GLU A 623 20.90 43.48 -10.43
C GLU A 623 21.00 43.02 -8.97
N ARG A 624 21.04 43.94 -7.99
CA ARG A 624 21.19 43.58 -6.57
C ARG A 624 19.99 42.85 -5.97
N ASN A 625 18.88 42.77 -6.69
CA ASN A 625 17.64 42.15 -6.23
C ASN A 625 17.34 40.82 -6.92
N LEU A 626 18.26 40.25 -7.71
CA LEU A 626 18.08 38.95 -8.33
C LEU A 626 18.96 37.90 -7.64
N LEU A 627 18.38 36.72 -7.44
CA LEU A 627 19.07 35.56 -6.89
C LEU A 627 18.74 34.33 -7.76
N ASP A 628 19.74 33.78 -8.42
CA ASP A 628 19.60 32.55 -9.20
C ASP A 628 19.90 31.33 -8.30
N VAL A 629 18.95 30.38 -8.25
CA VAL A 629 19.04 29.14 -7.47
C VAL A 629 18.83 27.92 -8.36
N ILE A 630 19.27 26.76 -7.89
CA ILE A 630 18.90 25.46 -8.46
C ILE A 630 18.05 24.71 -7.44
N VAL A 631 16.86 24.30 -7.85
CA VAL A 631 15.95 23.48 -7.04
C VAL A 631 16.12 22.03 -7.46
N LYS A 632 16.55 21.18 -6.53
CA LYS A 632 16.70 19.74 -6.75
C LYS A 632 15.57 19.01 -6.02
N VAL A 633 14.63 18.46 -6.78
CA VAL A 633 13.52 17.64 -6.26
C VAL A 633 13.88 16.18 -6.45
N LYS A 634 14.00 15.44 -5.34
CA LYS A 634 14.61 14.12 -5.33
C LYS A 634 13.57 12.99 -5.46
N PRO A 635 13.89 11.91 -6.20
CA PRO A 635 13.13 10.67 -6.10
C PRO A 635 13.39 9.99 -4.76
N ILE A 636 12.46 9.16 -4.28
CA ILE A 636 12.71 8.30 -3.12
C ILE A 636 13.58 7.11 -3.52
N ASP A 637 14.25 6.50 -2.55
CA ASP A 637 15.18 5.39 -2.79
C ASP A 637 14.52 4.19 -3.46
N GLY A 638 13.29 3.83 -3.06
CA GLY A 638 12.54 2.75 -3.69
C GLY A 638 12.29 2.96 -5.19
N GLU A 639 12.14 4.22 -5.65
CA GLU A 639 11.99 4.55 -7.07
C GLU A 639 13.33 4.40 -7.80
N VAL A 640 14.43 4.85 -7.19
CA VAL A 640 15.79 4.72 -7.72
C VAL A 640 16.17 3.25 -7.85
N ILE A 641 15.96 2.45 -6.81
CA ILE A 641 16.26 1.02 -6.78
C ILE A 641 15.45 0.27 -7.85
N LEU A 642 14.17 0.60 -8.01
CA LEU A 642 13.32 0.02 -9.05
C LEU A 642 13.82 0.36 -10.47
N MET A 643 14.24 1.60 -10.67
CA MET A 643 14.81 2.07 -11.94
C MET A 643 16.11 1.32 -12.25
N THR A 644 17.05 1.25 -11.32
CA THR A 644 18.33 0.56 -11.53
C THR A 644 18.15 -0.94 -11.75
N ASN A 645 17.21 -1.58 -11.04
CA ASN A 645 16.84 -2.97 -11.29
C ASN A 645 16.25 -3.19 -12.70
N SER A 646 15.55 -2.18 -13.23
CA SER A 646 15.05 -2.21 -14.62
C SER A 646 16.20 -2.11 -15.63
N LEU A 647 17.24 -1.30 -15.36
CA LEU A 647 18.46 -1.26 -16.18
C LEU A 647 19.17 -2.62 -16.17
N ALA A 648 19.40 -3.18 -14.99
CA ALA A 648 20.02 -4.50 -14.82
C ALA A 648 19.24 -5.59 -15.60
N SER A 649 17.91 -5.53 -15.59
CA SER A 649 17.05 -6.46 -16.34
C SER A 649 17.23 -6.38 -17.85
N MET A 650 17.55 -5.20 -18.38
CA MET A 650 17.80 -4.99 -19.80
C MET A 650 19.22 -5.39 -20.22
N CYS A 651 20.16 -5.47 -19.28
CA CYS A 651 21.54 -5.93 -19.50
C CYS A 651 21.68 -7.46 -19.59
N GLY A 652 20.67 -8.21 -19.15
CA GLY A 652 20.63 -9.67 -19.29
C GLY A 652 20.16 -10.39 -18.03
N ARG A 653 19.72 -11.65 -18.19
CA ARG A 653 19.07 -12.44 -17.14
C ARG A 653 19.93 -12.56 -15.87
N GLN A 654 21.22 -12.87 -16.02
CA GLN A 654 22.11 -13.10 -14.88
C GLN A 654 22.28 -11.83 -14.02
N LEU A 655 22.49 -10.67 -14.65
CA LEU A 655 22.59 -9.40 -13.95
C LEU A 655 21.24 -8.98 -13.35
N ALA A 656 20.13 -9.27 -14.03
CA ALA A 656 18.78 -9.05 -13.50
C ALA A 656 18.52 -9.82 -12.20
N GLU A 657 18.84 -11.11 -12.18
CA GLU A 657 18.64 -12.00 -11.03
C GLU A 657 19.53 -11.56 -9.86
N ALA A 658 20.82 -11.36 -10.11
CA ALA A 658 21.77 -10.93 -9.09
C ALA A 658 21.41 -9.55 -8.53
N TYR A 659 21.15 -8.55 -9.38
CA TYR A 659 20.79 -7.22 -8.90
C TYR A 659 19.47 -7.27 -8.11
N SER A 660 18.44 -7.96 -8.59
CA SER A 660 17.16 -8.07 -7.88
C SER A 660 17.30 -8.70 -6.50
N LYS A 661 18.26 -9.61 -6.30
CA LYS A 661 18.55 -10.29 -5.03
C LYS A 661 19.22 -9.36 -4.02
N TYR A 662 20.12 -8.46 -4.47
CA TYR A 662 20.92 -7.60 -3.60
C TYR A 662 20.59 -6.11 -3.67
N LYS A 663 19.52 -5.72 -4.39
CA LYS A 663 19.14 -4.32 -4.64
C LYS A 663 19.01 -3.47 -3.35
N ASP A 664 18.54 -4.06 -2.27
CA ASP A 664 18.34 -3.40 -0.97
C ASP A 664 19.64 -3.31 -0.14
N GLN A 665 20.75 -3.83 -0.68
CA GLN A 665 22.10 -3.74 -0.12
C GLN A 665 23.00 -2.82 -0.96
N THR A 666 22.45 -2.11 -1.95
CA THR A 666 23.19 -1.16 -2.79
C THR A 666 23.22 0.24 -2.16
N ASP A 667 24.10 1.12 -2.66
CA ASP A 667 24.34 2.46 -2.11
C ASP A 667 23.13 3.42 -2.22
N PHE A 668 22.07 3.04 -2.96
CA PHE A 668 20.89 3.87 -3.22
C PHE A 668 19.89 3.92 -2.07
N VAL A 669 19.98 3.03 -1.08
CA VAL A 669 19.07 3.02 0.07
C VAL A 669 19.17 4.34 0.84
N ALA A 670 18.05 4.99 1.15
CA ALA A 670 17.99 6.30 1.82
C ALA A 670 18.68 7.46 1.06
N CYS A 671 18.95 7.35 -0.25
CA CYS A 671 19.65 8.40 -1.01
C CYS A 671 18.93 9.77 -0.99
N HIS A 672 17.60 9.78 -0.84
CA HIS A 672 16.80 10.99 -0.76
C HIS A 672 16.99 11.74 0.56
N SER A 673 16.90 11.05 1.70
CA SER A 673 17.11 11.66 3.02
C SER A 673 18.58 12.00 3.29
N ARG A 674 19.51 11.19 2.77
CA ARG A 674 20.94 11.32 3.02
C ARG A 674 21.50 12.65 2.52
N GLU A 675 21.24 12.99 1.25
CA GLU A 675 21.75 14.24 0.67
C GLU A 675 21.18 15.47 1.40
N LEU A 676 19.90 15.44 1.78
CA LEU A 676 19.27 16.51 2.56
C LEU A 676 19.95 16.70 3.92
N ALA A 677 20.27 15.62 4.62
CA ALA A 677 20.97 15.67 5.89
C ALA A 677 22.39 16.25 5.77
N LEU A 678 23.09 15.95 4.68
CA LEU A 678 24.42 16.51 4.41
C LEU A 678 24.35 18.03 4.18
N TYR A 679 23.40 18.51 3.39
CA TYR A 679 23.21 19.95 3.17
C TYR A 679 22.67 20.71 4.39
N ARG A 680 22.22 20.01 5.45
CA ARG A 680 21.90 20.64 6.75
C ARG A 680 23.15 20.92 7.60
N GLN A 681 24.30 20.34 7.27
CA GLN A 681 25.53 20.54 8.04
C GLN A 681 26.00 21.99 7.99
N GLN A 682 26.45 22.50 9.14
CA GLN A 682 26.91 23.88 9.30
C GLN A 682 28.43 23.99 9.53
N ASP A 683 29.16 22.86 9.49
CA ASP A 683 30.61 22.88 9.68
C ASP A 683 31.27 23.71 8.55
N PRO A 684 32.12 24.71 8.87
CA PRO A 684 32.81 25.51 7.87
C PRO A 684 33.58 24.68 6.84
N ARG A 685 34.14 23.54 7.27
CA ARG A 685 34.89 22.64 6.38
C ARG A 685 34.00 21.95 5.35
N PHE A 686 32.70 21.83 5.59
CA PHE A 686 31.73 21.35 4.61
C PHE A 686 31.16 22.51 3.79
N THR A 687 30.64 23.53 4.46
CA THR A 687 29.92 24.65 3.82
C THR A 687 30.79 25.50 2.88
N GLN A 688 32.10 25.57 3.10
CA GLN A 688 33.04 26.22 2.17
C GLN A 688 33.30 25.38 0.91
N HIS A 689 33.03 24.08 0.96
CA HIS A 689 33.30 23.12 -0.10
C HIS A 689 32.05 22.52 -0.75
N ALA A 690 30.88 23.09 -0.48
CA ALA A 690 29.60 22.70 -1.05
C ALA A 690 28.84 23.94 -1.58
N PRO A 691 27.84 23.77 -2.45
CA PRO A 691 26.94 24.85 -2.81
C PRO A 691 26.30 25.50 -1.57
N LYS A 692 26.22 26.83 -1.57
CA LYS A 692 25.44 27.57 -0.58
C LYS A 692 23.98 27.09 -0.61
N VAL A 693 23.44 26.79 0.56
CA VAL A 693 22.08 26.28 0.73
C VAL A 693 21.13 27.46 1.02
N TYR A 694 20.07 27.56 0.23
CA TYR A 694 18.97 28.50 0.44
C TYR A 694 17.73 27.82 1.02
N GLY A 695 17.64 26.49 1.02
CA GLY A 695 16.51 25.79 1.62
C GLY A 695 16.65 24.28 1.57
N VAL A 696 16.11 23.62 2.60
CA VAL A 696 15.98 22.17 2.67
C VAL A 696 14.54 21.89 3.09
N PHE A 697 13.76 21.27 2.23
CA PHE A 697 12.35 20.97 2.46
C PHE A 697 12.12 19.46 2.41
N GLU A 698 11.41 18.95 3.42
CA GLU A 698 11.13 17.54 3.61
C GLU A 698 9.68 17.39 4.08
N ASP A 699 8.86 16.72 3.28
CA ASP A 699 7.46 16.40 3.58
C ASP A 699 7.13 14.99 3.08
N ASP A 700 7.22 14.02 4.00
CA ASP A 700 6.91 12.62 3.73
C ASP A 700 5.47 12.42 3.22
N SER A 701 4.53 13.26 3.65
CA SER A 701 3.10 13.13 3.27
C SER A 701 2.86 13.45 1.79
N ARG A 702 3.76 14.23 1.19
CA ARG A 702 3.77 14.62 -0.22
C ARG A 702 4.89 13.95 -1.02
N GLU A 703 5.70 13.11 -0.37
CA GLU A 703 6.98 12.57 -0.85
C GLU A 703 7.89 13.66 -1.45
N ALA A 704 7.95 14.81 -0.78
CA ALA A 704 8.66 15.98 -1.25
C ALA A 704 9.99 16.13 -0.51
N TYR A 705 11.09 15.80 -1.19
CA TYR A 705 12.45 15.99 -0.69
C TYR A 705 13.16 16.96 -1.62
N VAL A 706 13.30 18.21 -1.18
CA VAL A 706 13.70 19.33 -2.04
C VAL A 706 14.88 20.07 -1.43
N LEU A 707 15.91 20.31 -2.26
CA LEU A 707 17.03 21.19 -1.95
C LEU A 707 16.94 22.44 -2.81
N VAL A 708 17.12 23.61 -2.20
CA VAL A 708 17.30 24.89 -2.89
C VAL A 708 18.75 25.32 -2.67
N LEU A 709 19.56 25.23 -3.72
CA LEU A 709 21.00 25.49 -3.67
C LEU A 709 21.34 26.71 -4.53
N GLU A 710 22.51 27.32 -4.29
CA GLU A 710 23.02 28.34 -5.19
C GLU A 710 23.17 27.76 -6.59
N ARG A 711 22.85 28.57 -7.59
CA ARG A 711 23.21 28.22 -8.96
C ARG A 711 24.70 28.51 -9.14
N LEU A 712 25.48 27.45 -9.31
CA LEU A 712 26.92 27.54 -9.58
C LEU A 712 27.16 28.22 -10.93
N GLN A 713 27.61 29.48 -10.91
CA GLN A 713 27.92 30.30 -12.08
C GLN A 713 29.39 30.74 -12.02
N ASN A 714 30.07 30.81 -13.17
CA ASN A 714 31.48 31.19 -13.27
C ASN A 714 32.43 30.26 -12.49
N MET A 715 32.08 28.97 -12.41
CA MET A 715 32.94 27.94 -11.82
C MET A 715 33.99 27.46 -12.83
N VAL A 716 35.16 27.10 -12.34
CA VAL A 716 36.25 26.51 -13.12
C VAL A 716 36.05 24.99 -13.18
N LEU A 717 36.14 24.41 -14.38
CA LEU A 717 36.07 22.97 -14.66
C LEU A 717 34.77 22.25 -14.23
N MET A 718 33.63 22.94 -14.26
CA MET A 718 32.32 22.34 -13.98
C MET A 718 31.84 21.43 -15.13
N ASP A 719 31.35 20.22 -14.80
CA ASP A 719 30.86 19.19 -15.74
C ASP A 719 31.82 18.86 -16.90
N THR A 720 33.12 18.75 -16.56
CA THR A 720 34.20 18.53 -17.54
C THR A 720 34.61 17.06 -17.67
N ALA A 721 33.73 16.13 -17.29
CA ALA A 721 34.07 14.71 -17.31
C ALA A 721 34.42 14.21 -18.72
N ASP A 722 33.74 14.67 -19.78
CA ASP A 722 34.09 14.26 -21.15
C ASP A 722 35.43 14.85 -21.62
N ASP A 723 35.80 16.06 -21.18
CA ASP A 723 37.05 16.74 -21.53
C ASP A 723 37.84 17.21 -20.30
N VAL A 724 38.77 16.36 -19.85
CA VAL A 724 39.58 16.62 -18.64
C VAL A 724 40.89 17.35 -18.92
N ARG A 725 41.14 17.85 -20.13
CA ARG A 725 42.42 18.52 -20.47
C ARG A 725 42.71 19.75 -19.59
N GLY A 726 41.68 20.37 -19.04
CA GLY A 726 41.81 21.50 -18.11
C GLY A 726 42.23 21.10 -16.69
N TRP A 727 42.15 19.83 -16.30
CA TRP A 727 42.53 19.34 -14.96
C TRP A 727 44.06 19.25 -14.80
N GLY A 728 44.70 20.40 -14.71
CA GLY A 728 46.12 20.52 -14.40
C GLY A 728 46.43 20.28 -12.91
N ARG A 729 47.73 20.31 -12.57
CA ARG A 729 48.22 20.06 -11.20
C ARG A 729 47.54 20.96 -10.16
N GLU A 730 47.49 22.27 -10.38
CA GLU A 730 46.88 23.23 -9.45
C GLU A 730 45.40 22.91 -9.13
N HIS A 731 44.65 22.45 -10.13
CA HIS A 731 43.24 22.12 -10.02
C HIS A 731 43.02 20.84 -9.19
N LEU A 732 43.82 19.81 -9.46
CA LEU A 732 43.79 18.56 -8.68
C LEU A 732 44.21 18.81 -7.23
N GLU A 733 45.25 19.60 -7.00
CA GLU A 733 45.67 19.93 -5.64
C GLU A 733 44.62 20.75 -4.88
N ALA A 734 43.90 21.66 -5.54
CA ALA A 734 42.78 22.39 -4.96
C ALA A 734 41.61 21.46 -4.57
N ALA A 735 41.25 20.52 -5.45
CA ALA A 735 40.22 19.52 -5.16
C ALA A 735 40.63 18.61 -3.98
N ILE A 736 41.88 18.13 -3.96
CA ILE A 736 42.42 17.26 -2.91
C ILE A 736 42.47 17.98 -1.55
N ARG A 737 42.92 19.23 -1.51
CA ARG A 737 42.91 20.05 -0.30
C ARG A 737 41.50 20.24 0.24
N GLY A 738 40.54 20.53 -0.64
CA GLY A 738 39.15 20.75 -0.24
C GLY A 738 38.49 19.49 0.32
N ILE A 739 38.60 18.35 -0.37
CA ILE A 739 37.96 17.12 0.09
C ILE A 739 38.61 16.58 1.37
N ALA A 740 39.91 16.83 1.57
CA ALA A 740 40.58 16.52 2.84
C ALA A 740 39.98 17.27 4.03
N GLN A 741 39.54 18.53 3.85
CA GLN A 741 38.86 19.27 4.91
C GLN A 741 37.49 18.66 5.24
N VAL A 742 36.72 18.26 4.23
CA VAL A 742 35.42 17.60 4.43
C VAL A 742 35.60 16.26 5.15
N HIS A 743 36.54 15.43 4.69
CA HIS A 743 36.90 14.17 5.34
C HIS A 743 37.32 14.36 6.79
N ALA A 744 37.99 15.46 7.15
CA ALA A 744 38.44 15.72 8.51
C ALA A 744 37.31 15.89 9.53
N ILE A 745 36.08 16.17 9.08
CA ILE A 745 34.92 16.34 9.97
C ILE A 745 34.58 15.03 10.70
N TRP A 746 34.65 13.91 9.96
CA TRP A 746 34.20 12.59 10.40
C TRP A 746 35.31 11.53 10.46
N TYR A 747 36.56 11.91 10.16
CA TYR A 747 37.68 10.98 10.17
C TYR A 747 37.83 10.31 11.53
N ASP A 748 37.78 8.98 11.56
CA ASP A 748 37.88 8.15 12.77
C ASP A 748 36.72 8.34 13.76
N ARG A 749 35.58 8.84 13.26
CA ARG A 749 34.31 9.00 13.99
C ARG A 749 33.22 8.12 13.39
N GLU A 750 33.61 6.96 12.88
CA GLU A 750 32.73 6.00 12.20
C GLU A 750 31.53 5.58 13.06
N GLY A 751 31.72 5.37 14.37
CA GLY A 751 30.63 5.00 15.28
C GLY A 751 29.56 6.10 15.38
N GLU A 752 29.96 7.37 15.45
CA GLU A 752 29.04 8.51 15.49
C GLU A 752 28.31 8.72 14.17
N LEU A 753 29.01 8.51 13.05
CA LEU A 753 28.45 8.64 11.71
C LEU A 753 27.47 7.50 11.40
N ARG A 754 27.80 6.25 11.79
CA ARG A 754 26.92 5.07 11.67
C ARG A 754 25.67 5.18 12.55
N ALA A 755 25.71 5.93 13.64
CA ALA A 755 24.55 6.20 14.49
C ALA A 755 23.57 7.19 13.85
N GLN A 756 23.95 7.90 12.79
CA GLN A 756 23.06 8.82 12.09
C GLN A 756 22.01 8.03 11.29
N PRO A 757 20.71 8.26 11.50
CA PRO A 757 19.65 7.48 10.85
C PRO A 757 19.64 7.64 9.31
N TRP A 758 20.20 8.74 8.80
CA TRP A 758 20.20 9.08 7.38
C TRP A 758 21.41 8.50 6.59
N ILE A 759 22.41 7.93 7.25
CA ILE A 759 23.62 7.41 6.57
C ILE A 759 23.34 6.09 5.81
N GLY A 760 22.25 5.40 6.15
CA GLY A 760 21.93 4.07 5.65
C GLY A 760 22.77 2.99 6.32
N ALA A 761 22.97 1.87 5.62
CA ALA A 761 23.71 0.73 6.14
C ALA A 761 25.01 0.52 5.34
N PRO A 762 26.17 1.02 5.81
CA PRO A 762 27.44 0.91 5.09
C PRO A 762 27.82 -0.54 4.76
N GLN A 763 28.66 -0.71 3.75
CA GLN A 763 29.17 -2.02 3.34
C GLN A 763 30.08 -2.63 4.40
N THR A 764 30.03 -3.96 4.51
CA THR A 764 30.91 -4.76 5.36
C THR A 764 31.56 -5.87 4.55
N ALA A 765 32.63 -6.48 5.06
CA ALA A 765 33.30 -7.59 4.38
C ALA A 765 32.34 -8.74 4.12
N ALA A 766 31.47 -9.03 5.09
CA ALA A 766 30.42 -10.03 4.96
C ALA A 766 29.43 -9.69 3.84
N ARG A 767 28.91 -8.45 3.79
CA ARG A 767 27.96 -8.02 2.75
C ARG A 767 28.58 -8.00 1.37
N MET A 768 29.78 -7.44 1.24
CA MET A 768 30.52 -7.43 -0.02
C MET A 768 30.77 -8.85 -0.53
N ALA A 769 31.10 -9.79 0.36
CA ALA A 769 31.28 -11.20 0.01
C ALA A 769 29.95 -11.88 -0.36
N GLU A 770 28.87 -11.62 0.36
CA GLU A 770 27.52 -12.12 0.03
C GLU A 770 27.08 -11.66 -1.37
N MET A 771 27.48 -10.45 -1.78
CA MET A 771 27.17 -9.85 -3.08
C MET A 771 28.10 -10.31 -4.22
N SER A 772 28.97 -11.30 -4.01
CA SER A 772 29.91 -11.81 -5.04
C SER A 772 29.23 -12.17 -6.37
N GLU A 773 28.00 -12.70 -6.32
CA GLU A 773 27.21 -13.02 -7.52
C GLU A 773 26.85 -11.76 -8.33
N LEU A 774 26.54 -10.65 -7.67
CA LEU A 774 26.27 -9.37 -8.33
C LEU A 774 27.54 -8.80 -8.96
N TRP A 775 28.66 -8.80 -8.23
CA TRP A 775 29.93 -8.31 -8.74
C TRP A 775 30.36 -9.10 -9.97
N GLU A 776 30.25 -10.43 -9.91
CA GLU A 776 30.53 -11.33 -11.02
C GLU A 776 29.64 -11.02 -12.25
N ALA A 777 28.34 -10.83 -12.03
CA ALA A 777 27.41 -10.50 -13.11
C ALA A 777 27.72 -9.13 -13.76
N LEU A 778 28.11 -8.13 -12.97
CA LEU A 778 28.52 -6.81 -13.48
C LEU A 778 29.82 -6.90 -14.29
N GLY A 779 30.81 -7.65 -13.82
CA GLY A 779 32.07 -7.88 -14.54
C GLY A 779 31.86 -8.63 -15.86
N LEU A 780 31.00 -9.65 -15.86
CA LEU A 780 30.61 -10.39 -17.06
C LEU A 780 29.89 -9.51 -18.07
N HIS A 781 28.92 -8.72 -17.62
CA HIS A 781 28.20 -7.74 -18.45
C HIS A 781 29.18 -6.77 -19.10
N ALA A 782 30.05 -6.15 -18.30
CA ALA A 782 31.01 -5.17 -18.78
C ALA A 782 31.97 -5.76 -19.84
N ARG A 783 32.41 -7.01 -19.65
CA ARG A 783 33.25 -7.72 -20.64
C ARG A 783 32.49 -8.11 -21.90
N SER A 784 31.22 -8.49 -21.77
CA SER A 784 30.37 -8.90 -22.89
C SER A 784 30.06 -7.73 -23.80
N GLU A 785 29.64 -6.61 -23.22
CA GLU A 785 29.23 -5.42 -23.96
C GLU A 785 30.41 -4.60 -24.49
N PHE A 786 31.50 -4.49 -23.71
CA PHE A 786 32.67 -3.66 -24.05
C PHE A 786 33.97 -4.49 -24.06
N PRO A 787 34.08 -5.48 -24.97
CA PRO A 787 35.23 -6.38 -25.09
C PRO A 787 36.56 -5.66 -25.39
N GLU A 788 36.50 -4.43 -25.90
CA GLU A 788 37.62 -3.57 -26.24
C GLU A 788 38.11 -2.71 -25.06
N TRP A 789 37.35 -2.62 -23.97
CA TRP A 789 37.76 -1.94 -22.73
C TRP A 789 38.30 -2.94 -21.72
N ILE A 790 37.64 -4.09 -21.61
CA ILE A 790 37.94 -5.14 -20.64
C ILE A 790 38.37 -6.38 -21.42
N SER A 791 39.62 -6.80 -21.24
CA SER A 791 40.15 -8.01 -21.86
C SER A 791 39.73 -9.28 -21.10
N ARG A 792 40.06 -10.46 -21.63
CA ARG A 792 39.84 -11.72 -20.89
C ARG A 792 40.73 -11.80 -19.65
N ALA A 793 41.95 -11.28 -19.71
CA ALA A 793 42.86 -11.24 -18.58
C ALA A 793 42.32 -10.31 -17.48
N ASP A 794 41.75 -9.16 -17.87
CA ASP A 794 41.12 -8.22 -16.93
C ASP A 794 39.95 -8.88 -16.18
N LEU A 795 39.11 -9.66 -16.87
CA LEU A 795 38.01 -10.40 -16.22
C LEU A 795 38.53 -11.47 -15.24
N VAL A 796 39.66 -12.12 -15.54
CA VAL A 796 40.29 -13.08 -14.62
C VAL A 796 40.80 -12.36 -13.37
N ALA A 797 41.52 -11.25 -13.52
CA ALA A 797 41.97 -10.44 -12.39
C ALA A 797 40.79 -9.88 -11.56
N TYR A 798 39.71 -9.48 -12.22
CA TYR A 798 38.47 -9.03 -11.58
C TYR A 798 37.84 -10.14 -10.72
N ARG A 799 37.78 -11.38 -11.25
CA ARG A 799 37.32 -12.57 -10.51
C ARG A 799 38.21 -12.91 -9.32
N GLU A 800 39.52 -12.76 -9.46
CA GLU A 800 40.45 -12.95 -8.34
C GLU A 800 40.22 -11.91 -7.24
N LEU A 801 39.92 -10.65 -7.60
CA LEU A 801 39.52 -9.64 -6.62
C LEU A 801 38.22 -10.03 -5.92
N ILE A 802 37.20 -10.52 -6.64
CA ILE A 802 35.94 -10.99 -6.04
C ILE A 802 36.19 -12.15 -5.06
N ALA A 803 36.93 -13.17 -5.49
CA ALA A 803 37.20 -14.36 -4.70
C ALA A 803 37.91 -14.05 -3.37
N ASN A 804 38.71 -12.98 -3.34
CA ASN A 804 39.46 -12.55 -2.16
C ASN A 804 38.81 -11.38 -1.41
N ILE A 805 37.56 -11.00 -1.71
CA ILE A 805 36.81 -9.93 -0.99
C ILE A 805 36.91 -10.08 0.53
N PRO A 806 36.67 -11.26 1.14
CA PRO A 806 36.78 -11.41 2.60
C PRO A 806 38.12 -10.94 3.17
N ASP A 807 39.21 -11.16 2.44
CA ASP A 807 40.57 -10.85 2.90
C ASP A 807 40.93 -9.37 2.72
N TRP A 808 40.70 -8.80 1.54
CA TRP A 808 41.08 -7.41 1.29
C TRP A 808 40.04 -6.43 1.84
N TRP A 809 38.75 -6.75 1.83
CA TRP A 809 37.74 -5.95 2.52
C TRP A 809 37.86 -6.06 4.04
N GLY A 810 38.20 -7.24 4.56
CA GLY A 810 38.48 -7.43 5.98
C GLY A 810 39.65 -6.57 6.47
N ARG A 811 40.65 -6.31 5.61
CA ARG A 811 41.69 -5.30 5.87
C ARG A 811 41.16 -3.88 5.76
N LEU A 812 40.37 -3.56 4.73
CA LEU A 812 39.74 -2.24 4.54
C LEU A 812 38.94 -1.82 5.78
N GLU A 813 38.19 -2.73 6.37
CA GLU A 813 37.41 -2.46 7.58
C GLU A 813 38.23 -2.01 8.79
N GLN A 814 39.51 -2.39 8.86
CA GLN A 814 40.43 -2.06 9.95
C GLN A 814 41.03 -0.65 9.82
N HIS A 815 40.87 0.00 8.66
CA HIS A 815 41.37 1.35 8.45
C HIS A 815 40.36 2.41 8.93
N PRO A 816 40.84 3.59 9.38
CA PRO A 816 39.97 4.69 9.78
C PRO A 816 39.09 5.16 8.62
N LYS A 817 37.78 5.26 8.87
CA LYS A 817 36.78 5.70 7.88
C LYS A 817 36.32 7.12 8.16
N THR A 818 35.68 7.72 7.16
CA THR A 818 35.03 9.03 7.24
C THR A 818 33.77 9.03 6.38
N LEU A 819 33.06 10.17 6.37
CA LEU A 819 32.07 10.47 5.35
C LEU A 819 32.78 10.79 4.04
N ILE A 820 32.54 9.99 3.01
CA ILE A 820 33.03 10.24 1.64
C ILE A 820 31.88 10.67 0.74
N HIS A 821 32.20 11.30 -0.39
CA HIS A 821 31.26 11.64 -1.44
C HIS A 821 30.80 10.41 -2.24
N ASN A 822 31.68 9.44 -2.49
CA ASN A 822 31.38 8.16 -3.18
C ASN A 822 30.88 8.32 -4.64
N ASP A 823 31.08 9.50 -5.22
CA ASP A 823 30.90 9.81 -6.65
C ASP A 823 31.77 11.05 -6.99
N PHE A 824 33.00 11.09 -6.44
CA PHE A 824 33.86 12.29 -6.42
C PHE A 824 34.64 12.45 -7.74
N ASN A 825 33.91 12.83 -8.79
CA ASN A 825 34.45 12.98 -10.14
C ASN A 825 34.02 14.31 -10.79
N PRO A 826 34.61 14.72 -11.94
CA PRO A 826 34.37 16.03 -12.57
C PRO A 826 32.92 16.34 -12.99
N ARG A 827 31.98 15.39 -12.89
CA ARG A 827 30.53 15.66 -13.05
C ARG A 827 29.90 16.29 -11.82
N ASN A 828 30.49 16.05 -10.65
CA ASN A 828 29.94 16.35 -9.33
C ASN A 828 30.81 17.36 -8.55
N ILE A 829 31.88 17.85 -9.16
CA ILE A 829 32.76 18.85 -8.55
C ILE A 829 33.07 19.96 -9.53
N CYS A 830 33.41 21.12 -8.98
CA CYS A 830 34.01 22.23 -9.70
C CYS A 830 34.92 23.02 -8.77
N LEU A 831 35.61 24.03 -9.30
CA LEU A 831 36.50 24.89 -8.53
C LEU A 831 35.98 26.33 -8.54
N ARG A 832 35.81 26.90 -7.35
CA ARG A 832 35.42 28.30 -7.17
C ARG A 832 36.67 29.17 -7.12
N PRO A 833 36.80 30.17 -8.00
CA PRO A 833 37.81 31.20 -7.86
C PRO A 833 37.56 32.03 -6.59
N THR A 834 38.59 32.17 -5.76
CA THR A 834 38.61 33.02 -4.57
C THR A 834 39.85 33.91 -4.61
N ASP A 835 39.90 34.93 -3.76
CA ASP A 835 41.07 35.82 -3.67
C ASP A 835 42.36 35.05 -3.29
N ASP A 836 42.20 33.91 -2.59
CA ASP A 836 43.29 33.03 -2.13
C ASP A 836 43.58 31.86 -3.09
N GLY A 837 42.95 31.82 -4.27
CA GLY A 837 43.15 30.78 -5.29
C GLY A 837 41.89 29.96 -5.59
N LEU A 838 42.07 28.68 -5.91
CA LEU A 838 40.97 27.77 -6.28
C LEU A 838 40.49 26.98 -5.06
N THR A 839 39.17 26.97 -4.85
CA THR A 839 38.52 26.25 -3.75
C THR A 839 37.57 25.19 -4.30
N LEU A 840 37.63 23.96 -3.78
CA LEU A 840 36.68 22.91 -4.14
C LEU A 840 35.23 23.36 -3.89
N CYS A 841 34.33 23.02 -4.81
CA CYS A 841 32.89 23.00 -4.59
C CYS A 841 32.34 21.66 -5.11
N ALA A 842 31.97 20.77 -4.19
CA ALA A 842 31.41 19.45 -4.46
C ALA A 842 29.89 19.46 -4.28
N TYR A 843 29.18 18.91 -5.25
CA TYR A 843 27.72 18.88 -5.36
C TYR A 843 27.25 17.49 -5.78
N ASP A 844 25.96 17.20 -5.58
CA ASP A 844 25.39 15.86 -5.82
C ASP A 844 25.89 14.80 -4.84
N TRP A 845 25.63 15.01 -3.54
CA TRP A 845 26.04 14.10 -2.45
C TRP A 845 25.10 12.89 -2.28
N GLU A 846 24.42 12.48 -3.35
CA GLU A 846 23.40 11.41 -3.38
C GLU A 846 23.90 10.05 -2.89
N LEU A 847 25.17 9.76 -3.13
CA LEU A 847 25.78 8.45 -2.91
C LEU A 847 26.73 8.42 -1.72
N ALA A 848 26.87 9.55 -1.02
CA ALA A 848 27.78 9.71 0.10
C ALA A 848 27.63 8.58 1.12
N THR A 849 28.72 8.09 1.70
CA THR A 849 28.65 6.93 2.60
C THR A 849 29.82 6.92 3.59
N VAL A 850 29.84 5.94 4.48
CA VAL A 850 30.98 5.71 5.38
C VAL A 850 31.99 4.82 4.66
N HIS A 851 33.17 5.37 4.39
CA HIS A 851 34.24 4.62 3.73
C HIS A 851 35.63 5.20 4.02
N LEU A 852 36.66 4.60 3.45
CA LEU A 852 38.01 5.15 3.42
C LEU A 852 38.05 6.48 2.68
N PRO A 853 38.67 7.54 3.25
CA PRO A 853 38.83 8.83 2.57
C PRO A 853 39.57 8.72 1.22
N GLN A 854 40.44 7.72 1.07
CA GLN A 854 41.18 7.48 -0.16
C GLN A 854 40.27 7.04 -1.33
N HIS A 855 39.03 6.64 -1.08
CA HIS A 855 38.09 6.27 -2.14
C HIS A 855 37.76 7.45 -3.06
N ASP A 856 37.40 8.61 -2.50
CA ASP A 856 37.16 9.83 -3.29
C ASP A 856 38.40 10.26 -4.05
N LEU A 857 39.60 10.12 -3.45
CA LEU A 857 40.85 10.38 -4.14
C LEU A 857 41.03 9.44 -5.34
N ALA A 858 40.86 8.13 -5.13
CA ALA A 858 40.99 7.13 -6.19
C ALA A 858 40.04 7.41 -7.35
N GLU A 859 38.80 7.81 -7.05
CA GLU A 859 37.81 8.17 -8.06
C GLU A 859 38.19 9.44 -8.83
N LEU A 860 38.59 10.52 -8.14
CA LEU A 860 39.07 11.74 -8.80
C LEU A 860 40.19 11.43 -9.79
N LEU A 861 41.20 10.68 -9.34
CA LEU A 861 42.35 10.35 -10.16
C LEU A 861 41.96 9.43 -11.33
N ALA A 862 41.05 8.48 -11.13
CA ALA A 862 40.55 7.60 -12.19
C ALA A 862 39.85 8.39 -13.31
N PHE A 863 39.17 9.49 -13.00
CA PHE A 863 38.46 10.28 -14.00
C PHE A 863 39.31 11.34 -14.69
N THR A 864 40.29 11.91 -13.98
CA THR A 864 41.06 13.09 -14.42
C THR A 864 42.43 12.77 -15.01
N LEU A 865 43.09 11.70 -14.55
CA LEU A 865 44.42 11.35 -15.04
C LEU A 865 44.37 10.61 -16.39
N ALA A 866 45.50 10.65 -17.09
CA ALA A 866 45.69 9.91 -18.33
C ALA A 866 45.87 8.41 -18.07
N LYS A 867 45.50 7.59 -19.06
CA LYS A 867 45.58 6.12 -18.98
C LYS A 867 47.00 5.57 -18.82
N ASP A 868 48.01 6.37 -19.11
CA ASP A 868 49.44 6.06 -19.08
C ASP A 868 50.17 6.77 -17.94
N VAL A 869 49.44 7.26 -16.93
CA VAL A 869 50.02 7.91 -15.75
C VAL A 869 51.15 7.07 -15.13
N ASP A 870 52.23 7.75 -14.76
CA ASP A 870 53.35 7.17 -14.02
C ASP A 870 53.07 7.08 -12.51
N LYS A 871 53.90 6.26 -11.83
CA LYS A 871 53.78 6.03 -10.40
C LYS A 871 54.07 7.29 -9.58
N ASP A 872 55.06 8.09 -9.97
CA ASP A 872 55.49 9.28 -9.22
C ASP A 872 54.36 10.32 -9.12
N THR A 873 53.58 10.48 -10.18
CA THR A 873 52.39 11.35 -10.21
C THR A 873 51.32 10.87 -9.25
N VAL A 874 51.05 9.56 -9.22
CA VAL A 874 50.09 8.96 -8.27
C VAL A 874 50.58 9.11 -6.83
N ASP A 875 51.87 8.83 -6.58
CA ASP A 875 52.51 8.96 -5.27
C ASP A 875 52.42 10.39 -4.73
N HIS A 876 52.62 11.39 -5.58
CA HIS A 876 52.44 12.81 -5.22
C HIS A 876 51.03 13.10 -4.68
N TYR A 877 49.98 12.68 -5.39
CA TYR A 877 48.60 12.98 -5.00
C TYR A 877 48.13 12.19 -3.78
N VAL A 878 48.55 10.92 -3.64
CA VAL A 878 48.27 10.11 -2.45
C VAL A 878 48.91 10.72 -1.20
N GLU A 879 50.15 11.16 -1.31
CA GLU A 879 50.87 11.79 -0.21
C GLU A 879 50.33 13.19 0.11
N LEU A 880 49.93 13.97 -0.91
CA LEU A 880 49.28 15.26 -0.70
C LEU A 880 47.99 15.10 0.09
N HIS A 881 47.11 14.17 -0.32
CA HIS A 881 45.84 13.94 0.37
C HIS A 881 46.05 13.53 1.84
N ARG A 882 47.03 12.67 2.12
CA ARG A 882 47.42 12.30 3.50
C ARG A 882 47.84 13.51 4.32
N ARG A 883 48.73 14.35 3.77
CA ARG A 883 49.28 15.53 4.46
C ARG A 883 48.19 16.56 4.76
N GLU A 884 47.31 16.81 3.80
CA GLU A 884 46.22 17.77 3.95
C GLU A 884 45.18 17.27 4.96
N LEU A 885 44.85 15.98 4.95
CA LEU A 885 43.95 15.42 5.97
C LEU A 885 44.60 15.43 7.36
N ALA A 886 45.88 15.04 7.47
CA ALA A 886 46.63 15.09 8.73
C ALA A 886 46.67 16.51 9.32
N ARG A 887 46.85 17.52 8.45
CA ARG A 887 46.77 18.94 8.84
C ARG A 887 45.37 19.32 9.32
N ALA A 888 44.33 18.94 8.60
CA ALA A 888 42.94 19.29 8.92
C ALA A 888 42.41 18.61 10.19
N VAL A 889 42.86 17.38 10.48
CA VAL A 889 42.52 16.63 11.71
C VAL A 889 43.42 17.05 12.89
N GLY A 890 44.60 17.63 12.62
CA GLY A 890 45.55 18.05 13.64
C GLY A 890 46.38 16.91 14.25
N ARG A 891 46.52 15.78 13.53
CA ARG A 891 47.34 14.63 13.95
C ARG A 891 48.07 14.00 12.77
N SER A 892 49.24 13.40 13.03
CA SER A 892 49.98 12.64 12.02
C SER A 892 49.21 11.39 11.58
N ILE A 893 49.26 11.08 10.30
CA ILE A 893 48.69 9.85 9.71
C ILE A 893 49.84 9.02 9.13
N ASP A 894 49.88 7.72 9.42
CA ASP A 894 50.97 6.84 8.97
C ASP A 894 51.01 6.70 7.42
N PRO A 895 52.15 6.96 6.76
CA PRO A 895 52.25 6.89 5.29
C PRO A 895 52.01 5.48 4.71
N GLU A 896 52.50 4.42 5.36
CA GLU A 896 52.37 3.05 4.86
C GLU A 896 50.93 2.57 4.96
N GLN A 897 50.29 2.78 6.11
CA GLN A 897 48.86 2.54 6.32
C GLN A 897 48.01 3.33 5.31
N TRP A 898 48.37 4.60 5.05
CA TRP A 898 47.63 5.43 4.12
C TRP A 898 47.67 4.89 2.69
N ARG A 899 48.87 4.47 2.24
CA ARG A 899 49.04 3.87 0.92
C ARG A 899 48.32 2.53 0.80
N ALA A 900 48.34 1.71 1.85
CA ALA A 900 47.55 0.48 1.90
C ALA A 900 46.04 0.77 1.76
N GLY A 901 45.53 1.81 2.44
CA GLY A 901 44.14 2.26 2.28
C GLY A 901 43.80 2.70 0.85
N TYR A 902 44.70 3.43 0.18
CA TYR A 902 44.53 3.81 -1.23
C TYR A 902 44.46 2.60 -2.16
N ASN A 903 45.35 1.62 -1.97
CA ASN A 903 45.33 0.36 -2.71
C ASN A 903 43.98 -0.36 -2.59
N LEU A 904 43.44 -0.43 -1.37
CA LEU A 904 42.15 -1.06 -1.08
C LEU A 904 40.98 -0.28 -1.70
N SER A 905 41.02 1.05 -1.65
CA SER A 905 40.03 1.91 -2.31
C SER A 905 40.00 1.73 -3.84
N VAL A 906 41.14 1.56 -4.50
CA VAL A 906 41.18 1.31 -5.95
C VAL A 906 40.54 -0.04 -6.29
N ARG A 907 40.78 -1.09 -5.49
CA ARG A 907 40.13 -2.40 -5.66
C ARG A 907 38.61 -2.31 -5.51
N ASP A 908 38.16 -1.61 -4.47
CA ASP A 908 36.74 -1.37 -4.24
C ASP A 908 36.09 -0.64 -5.41
N LEU A 909 36.70 0.46 -5.86
CA LEU A 909 36.17 1.27 -6.96
C LEU A 909 35.96 0.44 -8.23
N VAL A 910 36.89 -0.46 -8.55
CA VAL A 910 36.79 -1.40 -9.67
C VAL A 910 35.58 -2.34 -9.49
N ILE A 911 35.40 -2.91 -8.30
CA ILE A 911 34.35 -3.91 -8.02
C ILE A 911 32.97 -3.27 -7.91
N ASN A 912 32.83 -2.26 -7.05
CA ASN A 912 31.55 -1.74 -6.61
C ASN A 912 31.01 -0.63 -7.54
N ARG A 913 31.88 0.23 -8.11
CA ARG A 913 31.46 1.44 -8.83
C ARG A 913 31.53 1.31 -10.35
N PHE A 914 32.67 0.89 -10.89
CA PHE A 914 32.86 0.84 -12.35
C PHE A 914 31.92 -0.14 -13.06
N GLY A 915 31.56 -1.26 -12.44
CA GLY A 915 30.53 -2.17 -12.96
C GLY A 915 29.18 -1.48 -13.15
N LEU A 916 28.74 -0.68 -12.17
CA LEU A 916 27.49 0.08 -12.23
C LEU A 916 27.55 1.21 -13.27
N TYR A 917 28.68 1.91 -13.40
CA TYR A 917 28.86 2.92 -14.44
C TYR A 917 28.77 2.33 -15.85
N ILE A 918 29.37 1.16 -16.09
CA ILE A 918 29.32 0.48 -17.38
C ILE A 918 27.91 -0.03 -17.68
N MET A 919 27.21 -0.57 -16.67
CA MET A 919 25.80 -0.92 -16.79
C MET A 919 24.96 0.29 -17.20
N ALA A 920 25.13 1.44 -16.55
CA ALA A 920 24.45 2.67 -16.93
C ALA A 920 24.85 3.14 -18.35
N HIS A 921 26.13 3.02 -18.71
CA HIS A 921 26.66 3.40 -20.04
C HIS A 921 25.95 2.66 -21.18
N THR A 922 25.54 1.41 -20.93
CA THR A 922 24.84 0.56 -21.91
C THR A 922 23.55 1.22 -22.43
N PHE A 923 22.91 2.07 -21.61
CA PHE A 923 21.68 2.76 -21.98
C PHE A 923 21.88 4.25 -22.26
N ARG A 924 22.91 4.86 -21.66
CA ARG A 924 23.27 6.26 -21.86
C ARG A 924 24.76 6.36 -22.16
N HIS A 925 25.08 6.71 -23.39
CA HIS A 925 26.47 6.90 -23.78
C HIS A 925 27.14 8.03 -22.98
N TYR A 926 28.22 7.68 -22.29
CA TYR A 926 29.12 8.61 -21.59
C TYR A 926 30.47 8.67 -22.30
N GLY A 927 30.86 9.82 -22.86
CA GLY A 927 32.09 9.97 -23.65
C GLY A 927 33.37 9.66 -22.86
N PHE A 928 33.35 9.92 -21.54
CA PHE A 928 34.46 9.68 -20.64
C PHE A 928 34.69 8.21 -20.25
N MET A 929 33.70 7.32 -20.43
CA MET A 929 33.69 6.00 -19.77
C MET A 929 34.92 5.15 -20.10
N ARG A 930 35.26 5.06 -21.40
CA ARG A 930 36.44 4.31 -21.86
C ARG A 930 37.73 4.83 -21.23
N ARG A 931 37.89 6.14 -21.12
CA ARG A 931 39.09 6.76 -20.53
C ARG A 931 39.17 6.41 -19.04
N ALA A 932 38.07 6.60 -18.31
CA ALA A 932 38.02 6.32 -16.88
C ALA A 932 38.31 4.84 -16.57
N VAL A 933 37.77 3.90 -17.36
CA VAL A 933 38.02 2.46 -17.22
C VAL A 933 39.51 2.12 -17.42
N TRP A 934 40.15 2.71 -18.44
CA TRP A 934 41.58 2.47 -18.67
C TRP A 934 42.46 3.12 -17.60
N THR A 935 42.10 4.30 -17.12
CA THR A 935 42.85 4.96 -16.04
C THR A 935 42.72 4.19 -14.72
N VAL A 936 41.53 3.74 -14.31
CA VAL A 936 41.39 2.94 -13.08
C VAL A 936 42.14 1.60 -13.17
N ARG A 937 42.16 0.98 -14.35
CA ARG A 937 42.99 -0.20 -14.61
C ARG A 937 44.48 0.11 -14.42
N ARG A 938 44.96 1.25 -14.92
CA ARG A 938 46.36 1.68 -14.73
C ARG A 938 46.68 1.94 -13.26
N LEU A 939 45.78 2.57 -12.51
CA LEU A 939 45.94 2.80 -11.08
C LEU A 939 46.04 1.45 -10.33
N LEU A 940 45.16 0.49 -10.64
CA LEU A 940 45.23 -0.85 -10.06
C LEU A 940 46.55 -1.56 -10.39
N ALA A 941 47.07 -1.42 -11.62
CA ALA A 941 48.35 -1.98 -12.02
C ALA A 941 49.54 -1.40 -11.23
N ILE A 942 49.57 -0.08 -11.03
CA ILE A 942 50.60 0.59 -10.20
C ILE A 942 50.58 0.05 -8.77
N GLU A 943 49.38 -0.20 -8.24
CA GLU A 943 49.16 -0.65 -6.87
C GLU A 943 49.40 -2.15 -6.64
N THR A 944 49.22 -2.98 -7.67
CA THR A 944 49.31 -4.45 -7.55
C THR A 944 50.55 -5.05 -8.21
N GLY A 945 51.24 -4.31 -9.07
CA GLY A 945 52.40 -4.78 -9.84
C GLY A 945 52.05 -5.73 -10.99
N PHE A 946 50.77 -5.90 -11.32
CA PHE A 946 50.29 -6.67 -12.47
C PHE A 946 50.05 -5.74 -13.67
N GLU A 947 50.66 -6.03 -14.83
CA GLU A 947 50.49 -5.27 -16.09
C GLU A 947 49.30 -5.75 -16.95
#